data_AF-A0A7C7AP02-F1
#
_entry.id   AF-A0A7C7AP02-F1
#
_cell.length_a   1.000
_cell.length_b   1.000
_cell.length_c   1.000
_cell.angle_alpha   90.00
_cell.angle_beta   90.00
_cell.angle_gamma   90.00
#
_symmetry.space_group_name_H-M   'P 1'
#
loop_
_entity.id
_entity.type
_entity.pdbx_description
1 polymer ?
#
loop_
_entity_poly.entity_id
_entity_poly.type
_entity_poly.pdbx_seq_one_letter_code
_entity_poly.pdbx_strand_id
1 'polypeptide(L)'
;MGNHRIKQHPILPVPRKKEIMFEFNSQPMLAYEGEMIASALIANGIYVFGHHHKDGSAQGIFCANGQCAKCTVIADGVPVKSCMTEVKAGMIVKSAEGLPEVPMEKGPSQRAKIEEIHTEVLIIGGGPSGLSAAIELGKKGIDTLLVDDKHIMGGKLVLQTHKFFGSEQDSRAGTRGHDIAKLLSLEVRAQESVEVWTNSTVLYVFSDKKVGVIKEGVYKLVIPKRILNAAGAREKFLRFPGNNLARIYGAGAFQTLVNRDLIRPTNRLFIIGGGNVGLIAAYHALQAGIEVVGLAEAMPQCGGYKVHADKIKRLGVPIYTSHSIKSANGEHLVESVTITEVDSKFQAIEGTEKSFACDTILVAVGLDSLSEFTLEAHAAGIPVYAAGDALEIAEASSAMFNGKIAGLKIANDILYGEGSEGNIPDEWYAKAQLLKSHPGQIKGYQDPHPGRDLFPVFHCLQEIPCNPCTTVCPNNSIHTEDGTLMGLPKYGGQCVGCFRCLLVCPGLAVTLVDMRKDKEMPNVVIPYEIGSIPVNKGDIVQLMDIDANELGEYPVFRVLDFKDRRTQLVVVKVPVAIAKKIAGFRAQDKSVSEPLEKPIITTSLADDAMICLCERVSVKEVRDLIKQGITDLNQIKAITRAGMGPCGAKTCDTLIRNLMREEGVSAEEVVANTRRPIFVEATLDIFPDGDSK
;
A
#
# COMPACT_ATOMS: atom_id res chain seq x y z
N MET A 1 21.08 15.95 -15.80
CA MET A 1 19.82 15.28 -15.42
C MET A 1 20.07 14.45 -14.18
N GLY A 2 19.32 14.69 -13.10
CA GLY A 2 19.45 13.92 -11.87
C GLY A 2 18.89 12.51 -12.07
N ASN A 3 19.72 11.48 -11.91
CA ASN A 3 19.26 10.10 -11.97
C ASN A 3 18.61 9.75 -10.62
N HIS A 4 17.28 9.67 -10.58
CA HIS A 4 16.50 9.39 -9.37
C HIS A 4 16.34 7.89 -9.08
N ARG A 5 17.13 7.02 -9.74
CA ARG A 5 17.07 5.58 -9.53
C ARG A 5 17.80 5.17 -8.25
N ILE A 6 17.20 4.23 -7.53
CA ILE A 6 17.78 3.58 -6.35
C ILE A 6 18.84 2.59 -6.83
N LYS A 7 20.11 2.92 -6.62
CA LYS A 7 21.25 2.09 -7.05
C LYS A 7 21.62 1.00 -6.04
N GLN A 8 21.18 1.15 -4.80
CA GLN A 8 21.41 0.22 -3.70
C GLN A 8 20.17 0.22 -2.80
N HIS A 9 19.74 -0.95 -2.35
CA HIS A 9 18.62 -1.10 -1.43
C HIS A 9 18.93 -2.19 -0.40
N PRO A 10 18.65 -1.99 0.90
CA PRO A 10 19.01 -2.96 1.94
C PRO A 10 18.31 -4.32 1.78
N ILE A 11 17.12 -4.32 1.18
CA ILE A 11 16.25 -5.50 1.13
C ILE A 11 16.07 -6.07 -0.28
N LEU A 12 16.14 -5.23 -1.29
CA LEU A 12 15.71 -5.56 -2.65
C LEU A 12 16.96 -5.65 -3.54
N PRO A 13 17.05 -6.67 -4.40
CA PRO A 13 18.10 -6.68 -5.40
C PRO A 13 17.85 -5.56 -6.40
N VAL A 14 18.93 -4.94 -6.88
CA VAL A 14 18.87 -3.96 -7.98
C VAL A 14 19.30 -4.69 -9.26
N PRO A 15 18.35 -5.12 -10.11
CA PRO A 15 18.68 -5.88 -11.32
C PRO A 15 19.36 -4.99 -12.36
N ARG A 16 20.29 -5.56 -13.13
CA ARG A 16 20.75 -4.94 -14.37
C ARG A 16 19.65 -5.10 -15.42
N LYS A 17 19.14 -3.98 -15.94
CA LYS A 17 18.15 -3.95 -17.02
C LYS A 17 18.76 -3.31 -18.26
N LYS A 18 18.23 -3.68 -19.43
CA LYS A 18 18.60 -3.06 -20.69
C LYS A 18 18.08 -1.62 -20.72
N GLU A 19 18.97 -0.69 -21.04
CA GLU A 19 18.65 0.71 -21.26
C GLU A 19 18.00 0.90 -22.64
N ILE A 20 16.95 1.70 -22.68
CA ILE A 20 16.27 2.13 -23.89
C ILE A 20 16.05 3.65 -23.85
N MET A 21 16.05 4.27 -25.03
CA MET A 21 15.80 5.70 -25.17
C MET A 21 14.37 5.94 -25.64
N PHE A 22 13.75 6.98 -25.12
CA PHE A 22 12.46 7.51 -25.58
C PHE A 22 12.50 9.04 -25.52
N GLU A 23 11.48 9.72 -26.02
CA GLU A 23 11.39 11.17 -25.94
C GLU A 23 10.27 11.61 -25.00
N PHE A 24 10.52 12.65 -24.21
CA PHE A 24 9.47 13.40 -23.51
C PHE A 24 9.56 14.88 -23.91
N ASN A 25 8.50 15.42 -24.52
CA ASN A 25 8.48 16.81 -25.03
C ASN A 25 9.70 17.14 -25.92
N SER A 26 10.04 16.22 -26.85
CA SER A 26 11.19 16.29 -27.76
C SER A 26 12.56 16.29 -27.06
N GLN A 27 12.61 15.97 -25.77
CA GLN A 27 13.86 15.78 -25.03
C GLN A 27 14.13 14.27 -24.89
N PRO A 28 15.35 13.81 -25.20
CA PRO A 28 15.70 12.40 -25.03
C PRO A 28 15.74 12.03 -23.55
N MET A 29 15.14 10.89 -23.22
CA MET A 29 14.99 10.35 -21.88
C MET A 29 15.49 8.90 -21.84
N LEU A 30 16.06 8.51 -20.68
CA LEU A 30 16.52 7.15 -20.44
C LEU A 30 15.48 6.35 -19.65
N ALA A 31 15.09 5.18 -20.17
CA ALA A 31 14.25 4.21 -19.47
C ALA A 31 14.91 2.83 -19.42
N TYR A 32 14.36 1.94 -18.60
CA TYR A 32 14.67 0.52 -18.65
C TYR A 32 13.55 -0.25 -19.36
N GLU A 33 13.92 -1.33 -20.04
CA GLU A 33 12.94 -2.24 -20.66
C GLU A 33 11.92 -2.75 -19.62
N GLY A 34 10.62 -2.71 -19.97
CA GLY A 34 9.49 -3.05 -19.10
C GLY A 34 9.15 -2.00 -18.04
N GLU A 35 9.76 -0.82 -18.06
CA GLU A 35 9.44 0.29 -17.16
C GLU A 35 8.19 1.05 -17.64
N MET A 36 7.33 1.45 -16.70
CA MET A 36 6.16 2.29 -17.01
C MET A 36 6.58 3.72 -17.31
N ILE A 37 5.87 4.43 -18.21
CA ILE A 37 6.19 5.82 -18.59
C ILE A 37 6.30 6.72 -17.35
N ALA A 38 5.37 6.62 -16.41
CA ALA A 38 5.39 7.45 -15.19
C ALA A 38 6.68 7.25 -14.38
N SER A 39 7.13 6.00 -14.27
CA SER A 39 8.34 5.62 -13.55
C SER A 39 9.58 6.16 -14.27
N ALA A 40 9.65 6.00 -15.59
CA ALA A 40 10.74 6.55 -16.40
C ALA A 40 10.81 8.09 -16.33
N LEU A 41 9.67 8.80 -16.37
CA LEU A 41 9.62 10.25 -16.24
C LEU A 41 10.18 10.71 -14.88
N ILE A 42 9.72 10.10 -13.79
CA ILE A 42 10.20 10.43 -12.43
C ILE A 42 11.68 10.08 -12.27
N ALA A 43 12.14 8.96 -12.85
CA ALA A 43 13.56 8.58 -12.84
C ALA A 43 14.47 9.67 -13.47
N ASN A 44 13.94 10.41 -14.46
CA ASN A 44 14.60 11.52 -15.13
C ASN A 44 14.32 12.90 -14.46
N GLY A 45 13.62 12.93 -13.32
CA GLY A 45 13.32 14.15 -12.57
C GLY A 45 12.11 14.94 -13.08
N ILE A 46 11.24 14.31 -13.88
CA ILE A 46 9.99 14.90 -14.36
C ILE A 46 8.85 14.50 -13.43
N TYR A 47 8.20 15.48 -12.81
CA TYR A 47 7.09 15.28 -11.87
C TYR A 47 5.75 15.86 -12.35
N VAL A 48 5.82 16.74 -13.35
CA VAL A 48 4.66 17.34 -14.02
C VAL A 48 4.51 16.67 -15.39
N PHE A 49 3.39 15.99 -15.58
CA PHE A 49 3.11 15.21 -16.80
C PHE A 49 2.23 15.99 -17.78
N GLY A 50 1.75 17.18 -17.39
CA GLY A 50 0.89 18.07 -18.16
C GLY A 50 0.12 19.00 -17.25
N HIS A 51 -0.86 19.70 -17.80
CA HIS A 51 -1.69 20.67 -17.08
C HIS A 51 -3.17 20.43 -17.35
N HIS A 52 -4.00 20.62 -16.32
CA HIS A 52 -5.43 20.40 -16.46
C HIS A 52 -6.08 21.51 -17.29
N HIS A 53 -6.85 21.14 -18.31
CA HIS A 53 -7.45 22.09 -19.27
C HIS A 53 -8.36 23.18 -18.64
N LYS A 54 -9.06 22.88 -17.54
CA LYS A 54 -9.98 23.83 -16.86
C LYS A 54 -9.27 24.97 -16.11
N ASP A 55 -8.11 24.70 -15.49
CA ASP A 55 -7.48 25.64 -14.54
C ASP A 55 -5.95 25.79 -14.69
N GLY A 56 -5.35 25.10 -15.66
CA GLY A 56 -3.89 25.14 -15.90
C GLY A 56 -3.05 24.47 -14.80
N SER A 57 -3.66 23.80 -13.83
CA SER A 57 -2.90 23.22 -12.70
C SER A 57 -2.13 21.96 -13.09
N ALA A 58 -0.92 21.84 -12.56
CA ALA A 58 0.00 20.73 -12.84
C ALA A 58 -0.61 19.36 -12.52
N GLN A 59 -0.43 18.42 -13.44
CA GLN A 59 -0.83 17.02 -13.34
C GLN A 59 0.39 16.13 -13.09
N GLY A 60 0.18 15.01 -12.40
CA GLY A 60 1.24 14.07 -12.06
C GLY A 60 0.65 12.76 -11.53
N ILE A 61 1.50 11.86 -11.03
CA ILE A 61 1.03 10.58 -10.50
C ILE A 61 0.32 10.74 -9.15
N PHE A 62 -0.70 9.89 -8.91
CA PHE A 62 -1.32 9.71 -7.59
C PHE A 62 -1.39 8.24 -7.16
N CYS A 63 -1.94 7.33 -8.00
CA CYS A 63 -2.28 5.96 -7.59
C CYS A 63 -1.34 4.84 -8.10
N ALA A 64 -0.62 5.07 -9.20
CA ALA A 64 0.21 4.09 -9.91
C ALA A 64 -0.42 2.72 -10.19
N ASN A 65 -1.75 2.65 -10.35
CA ASN A 65 -2.48 1.38 -10.55
C ASN A 65 -3.64 1.51 -11.56
N GLY A 66 -3.67 2.59 -12.35
CA GLY A 66 -4.70 2.80 -13.38
C GLY A 66 -6.08 3.26 -12.87
N GLN A 67 -6.25 3.46 -11.56
CA GLN A 67 -7.54 3.80 -10.96
C GLN A 67 -7.87 5.31 -11.02
N CYS A 68 -6.85 6.18 -10.96
CA CYS A 68 -7.00 7.61 -11.25
C CYS A 68 -6.51 7.95 -12.67
N ALA A 69 -6.70 9.19 -13.11
CA ALA A 69 -6.24 9.66 -14.42
C ALA A 69 -5.36 10.92 -14.39
N LYS A 70 -4.89 11.32 -13.21
CA LYS A 70 -3.99 12.47 -13.03
C LYS A 70 -2.65 12.32 -13.79
N CYS A 71 -2.26 11.09 -14.11
CA CYS A 71 -0.98 10.79 -14.76
C CYS A 71 -1.06 10.71 -16.30
N THR A 72 -2.11 11.23 -16.92
CA THR A 72 -2.30 11.12 -18.37
C THR A 72 -1.21 11.84 -19.14
N VAL A 73 -0.70 11.20 -20.20
CA VAL A 73 0.27 11.73 -21.17
C VAL A 73 -0.17 11.35 -22.58
N ILE A 74 0.41 11.97 -23.60
CA ILE A 74 0.19 11.59 -25.00
C ILE A 74 1.37 10.74 -25.46
N ALA A 75 1.20 9.43 -25.63
CA ALA A 75 2.22 8.51 -26.11
C ALA A 75 1.92 8.12 -27.56
N ASP A 76 2.86 8.40 -28.47
CA ASP A 76 2.74 8.15 -29.92
C ASP A 76 1.43 8.70 -30.52
N GLY A 77 0.98 9.85 -30.01
CA GLY A 77 -0.26 10.52 -30.42
C GLY A 77 -1.52 10.06 -29.70
N VAL A 78 -1.44 9.07 -28.80
CA VAL A 78 -2.60 8.50 -28.09
C VAL A 78 -2.58 8.91 -26.60
N PRO A 79 -3.69 9.39 -26.02
CA PRO A 79 -3.76 9.61 -24.59
C PRO A 79 -3.73 8.29 -23.81
N VAL A 80 -2.79 8.18 -22.88
CA VAL A 80 -2.59 6.96 -22.08
C VAL A 80 -2.35 7.29 -20.60
N LYS A 81 -2.71 6.34 -19.73
CA LYS A 81 -2.29 6.38 -18.32
C LYS A 81 -0.83 5.98 -18.22
N SER A 82 0.06 6.96 -18.00
CA SER A 82 1.51 6.73 -17.94
C SER A 82 1.94 5.69 -16.91
N CYS A 83 1.19 5.50 -15.82
CA CYS A 83 1.51 4.50 -14.79
C CYS A 83 1.18 3.05 -15.17
N MET A 84 0.43 2.84 -16.26
CA MET A 84 0.01 1.52 -16.75
C MET A 84 0.56 1.22 -18.15
N THR A 85 1.32 2.13 -18.74
CA THR A 85 1.84 1.99 -20.11
C THR A 85 3.35 1.85 -20.06
N GLU A 86 3.88 0.77 -20.63
CA GLU A 86 5.31 0.51 -20.72
C GLU A 86 6.00 1.42 -21.75
N VAL A 87 7.21 1.87 -21.45
CA VAL A 87 8.07 2.60 -22.38
C VAL A 87 8.61 1.64 -23.44
N LYS A 88 8.57 2.07 -24.71
CA LYS A 88 9.22 1.37 -25.83
C LYS A 88 10.37 2.22 -26.37
N ALA A 89 11.37 1.57 -26.94
CA ALA A 89 12.49 2.27 -27.57
C ALA A 89 11.99 3.15 -28.73
N GLY A 90 12.40 4.42 -28.76
CA GLY A 90 11.97 5.41 -29.75
C GLY A 90 10.55 5.94 -29.57
N MET A 91 9.85 5.56 -28.48
CA MET A 91 8.52 6.08 -28.17
C MET A 91 8.56 7.60 -28.00
N ILE A 92 7.57 8.30 -28.56
CA ILE A 92 7.43 9.75 -28.42
C ILE A 92 6.33 10.02 -27.40
N VAL A 93 6.72 10.54 -26.24
CA VAL A 93 5.79 10.95 -25.18
C VAL A 93 5.74 12.47 -25.12
N LYS A 94 4.53 13.02 -24.97
CA LYS A 94 4.30 14.45 -24.77
C LYS A 94 3.46 14.68 -23.53
N SER A 95 3.63 15.84 -22.91
CA SER A 95 2.74 16.26 -21.85
C SER A 95 1.31 16.41 -22.37
N ALA A 96 0.33 16.07 -21.52
CA ALA A 96 -1.07 16.30 -21.84
C ALA A 96 -1.39 17.78 -21.54
N GLU A 97 -1.34 18.62 -22.58
CA GLU A 97 -1.72 20.03 -22.51
C GLU A 97 -3.11 20.20 -23.13
N GLY A 98 -4.10 20.64 -22.33
CA GLY A 98 -5.48 20.77 -22.80
C GLY A 98 -6.20 19.42 -22.93
N LEU A 99 -7.20 19.36 -23.81
CA LEU A 99 -7.91 18.12 -24.13
C LEU A 99 -7.15 17.37 -25.24
N PRO A 100 -6.92 16.04 -25.10
CA PRO A 100 -6.30 15.24 -26.15
C PRO A 100 -7.10 15.29 -27.45
N GLU A 101 -6.40 15.34 -28.58
CA GLU A 101 -7.00 15.14 -29.89
C GLU A 101 -7.23 13.65 -30.16
N VAL A 102 -8.30 13.34 -30.89
CA VAL A 102 -8.55 11.98 -31.36
C VAL A 102 -7.53 11.66 -32.46
N PRO A 103 -6.73 10.59 -32.32
CA PRO A 103 -5.77 10.21 -33.35
C PRO A 103 -6.49 9.92 -34.68
N MET A 104 -5.96 10.43 -35.80
CA MET A 104 -6.45 10.05 -37.13
C MET A 104 -6.13 8.58 -37.40
N GLU A 105 -7.14 7.79 -37.75
CA GLU A 105 -6.94 6.40 -38.19
C GLU A 105 -6.13 6.34 -39.49
N LYS A 106 -5.13 5.45 -39.54
CA LYS A 106 -4.27 5.24 -40.73
C LYS A 106 -4.87 4.26 -41.74
N GLY A 107 -6.11 3.81 -41.55
CA GLY A 107 -6.81 2.84 -42.38
C GLY A 107 -7.67 1.87 -41.57
N PRO A 108 -8.44 0.98 -42.23
CA PRO A 108 -9.25 -0.02 -41.55
C PRO A 108 -8.36 -0.98 -40.74
N SER A 109 -8.69 -1.19 -39.47
CA SER A 109 -8.04 -2.19 -38.62
C SER A 109 -8.81 -3.51 -38.68
N GLN A 110 -8.10 -4.62 -38.87
CA GLN A 110 -8.72 -5.95 -38.75
C GLN A 110 -8.76 -6.32 -37.27
N ARG A 111 -9.97 -6.38 -36.71
CA ARG A 111 -10.14 -6.68 -35.29
C ARG A 111 -10.29 -8.19 -35.09
N ALA A 112 -9.72 -8.70 -34.00
CA ALA A 112 -9.79 -10.12 -33.70
C ALA A 112 -11.25 -10.56 -33.47
N LYS A 113 -11.59 -11.78 -33.88
CA LYS A 113 -12.88 -12.38 -33.51
C LYS A 113 -12.93 -12.56 -31.99
N ILE A 114 -14.13 -12.46 -31.42
CA ILE A 114 -14.34 -12.76 -30.00
C ILE A 114 -14.08 -14.25 -29.79
N GLU A 115 -13.10 -14.55 -28.94
CA GLU A 115 -12.94 -15.88 -28.37
C GLU A 115 -13.74 -15.97 -27.07
N GLU A 116 -14.53 -17.03 -26.95
CA GLU A 116 -15.24 -17.38 -25.72
C GLU A 116 -14.48 -18.48 -24.97
N ILE A 117 -14.22 -18.24 -23.68
CA ILE A 117 -13.45 -19.13 -22.82
C ILE A 117 -14.36 -19.57 -21.68
N HIS A 118 -14.56 -20.88 -21.54
CA HIS A 118 -15.34 -21.44 -20.44
C HIS A 118 -14.43 -21.81 -19.27
N THR A 119 -14.92 -21.62 -18.04
CA THR A 119 -14.21 -22.10 -16.84
C THR A 119 -15.21 -22.44 -15.73
N GLU A 120 -14.86 -23.37 -14.85
CA GLU A 120 -15.67 -23.63 -13.64
C GLU A 120 -15.59 -22.44 -12.67
N VAL A 121 -14.38 -21.90 -12.43
CA VAL A 121 -14.16 -20.78 -11.51
C VAL A 121 -13.29 -19.69 -12.16
N LEU A 122 -13.81 -18.47 -12.23
CA LEU A 122 -13.02 -17.28 -12.56
C LEU A 122 -12.59 -16.55 -11.28
N ILE A 123 -11.28 -16.45 -11.04
CA ILE A 123 -10.70 -15.62 -9.97
C ILE A 123 -10.27 -14.28 -10.56
N ILE A 124 -10.86 -13.20 -10.06
CA ILE A 124 -10.49 -11.82 -10.44
C ILE A 124 -9.47 -11.31 -9.42
N GLY A 125 -8.20 -11.25 -9.78
CA GLY A 125 -7.10 -10.73 -8.96
C GLY A 125 -6.13 -11.81 -8.46
N GLY A 126 -4.86 -11.68 -8.82
CA GLY A 126 -3.73 -12.52 -8.41
C GLY A 126 -3.02 -12.02 -7.15
N GLY A 127 -3.75 -11.40 -6.23
CA GLY A 127 -3.27 -10.99 -4.90
C GLY A 127 -3.16 -12.16 -3.91
N PRO A 128 -2.75 -11.91 -2.65
CA PRO A 128 -2.62 -12.96 -1.63
C PRO A 128 -3.86 -13.84 -1.47
N SER A 129 -5.07 -13.25 -1.47
CA SER A 129 -6.33 -13.98 -1.35
C SER A 129 -6.63 -14.84 -2.58
N GLY A 130 -6.48 -14.28 -3.78
CA GLY A 130 -6.70 -14.98 -5.05
C GLY A 130 -5.73 -16.14 -5.25
N LEU A 131 -4.44 -15.95 -4.95
CA LEU A 131 -3.44 -17.02 -5.02
C LEU A 131 -3.73 -18.13 -4.01
N SER A 132 -4.09 -17.77 -2.78
CA SER A 132 -4.40 -18.77 -1.74
C SER A 132 -5.66 -19.58 -2.10
N ALA A 133 -6.67 -18.96 -2.69
CA ALA A 133 -7.86 -19.64 -3.17
C ALA A 133 -7.55 -20.57 -4.36
N ALA A 134 -6.77 -20.09 -5.33
CA ALA A 134 -6.34 -20.85 -6.50
C ALA A 134 -5.58 -22.12 -6.12
N ILE A 135 -4.71 -22.04 -5.09
CA ILE A 135 -4.00 -23.21 -4.56
C ILE A 135 -4.98 -24.27 -4.02
N GLU A 136 -5.98 -23.86 -3.24
CA GLU A 136 -6.95 -24.82 -2.67
C GLU A 136 -7.88 -25.43 -3.74
N LEU A 137 -8.30 -24.65 -4.74
CA LEU A 137 -9.05 -25.14 -5.89
C LEU A 137 -8.21 -26.11 -6.75
N GLY A 138 -6.95 -25.75 -7.00
CA GLY A 138 -5.99 -26.56 -7.75
C GLY A 138 -5.72 -27.92 -7.11
N LYS A 139 -5.59 -27.97 -5.78
CA LYS A 139 -5.45 -29.23 -5.02
C LYS A 139 -6.65 -30.18 -5.19
N LYS A 140 -7.80 -29.66 -5.62
CA LYS A 140 -9.02 -30.44 -5.90
C LYS A 140 -9.22 -30.70 -7.39
N GLY A 141 -8.29 -30.27 -8.25
CA GLY A 141 -8.38 -30.44 -9.70
C GLY A 141 -9.50 -29.63 -10.35
N ILE A 142 -9.97 -28.55 -9.71
CA ILE A 142 -11.05 -27.72 -10.23
C ILE A 142 -10.49 -26.78 -11.29
N ASP A 143 -11.11 -26.81 -12.48
CA ASP A 143 -10.81 -25.94 -13.60
C ASP A 143 -11.00 -24.46 -13.20
N THR A 144 -9.89 -23.73 -13.13
CA THR A 144 -9.86 -22.38 -12.58
C THR A 144 -9.08 -21.46 -13.51
N LEU A 145 -9.68 -20.35 -13.91
CA LEU A 145 -8.97 -19.26 -14.58
C LEU A 145 -8.71 -18.12 -13.59
N LEU A 146 -7.44 -17.80 -13.34
CA LEU A 146 -7.03 -16.64 -12.57
C LEU A 146 -6.59 -15.50 -13.49
N VAL A 147 -7.18 -14.32 -13.33
CA VAL A 147 -6.87 -13.13 -14.14
C VAL A 147 -6.28 -12.02 -13.25
N ASP A 148 -5.12 -11.47 -13.65
CA ASP A 148 -4.46 -10.34 -12.98
C ASP A 148 -3.94 -9.32 -14.01
N ASP A 149 -4.13 -8.04 -13.71
CA ASP A 149 -3.78 -6.93 -14.60
C ASP A 149 -2.29 -6.55 -14.54
N LYS A 150 -1.48 -7.24 -13.73
CA LYS A 150 -0.03 -7.05 -13.62
C LYS A 150 0.72 -8.22 -14.24
N HIS A 151 1.99 -7.96 -14.60
CA HIS A 151 2.91 -8.96 -15.16
C HIS A 151 3.43 -9.98 -14.12
N ILE A 152 3.36 -9.65 -12.82
CA ILE A 152 3.79 -10.51 -11.72
C ILE A 152 2.64 -10.68 -10.72
N MET A 153 2.33 -11.93 -10.40
CA MET A 153 1.39 -12.31 -9.34
C MET A 153 1.89 -11.93 -7.94
N GLY A 154 0.96 -11.77 -7.00
CA GLY A 154 1.21 -11.42 -5.60
C GLY A 154 0.50 -10.15 -5.16
N GLY A 155 -0.11 -9.41 -6.09
CA GLY A 155 -0.80 -8.16 -5.81
C GLY A 155 0.08 -7.20 -5.01
N LYS A 156 -0.41 -6.67 -3.90
CA LYS A 156 0.34 -5.70 -3.08
C LYS A 156 1.50 -6.31 -2.29
N LEU A 157 1.59 -7.63 -2.14
CA LEU A 157 2.71 -8.28 -1.45
C LEU A 157 4.06 -7.99 -2.12
N VAL A 158 4.09 -7.89 -3.45
CA VAL A 158 5.32 -7.63 -4.22
C VAL A 158 5.94 -6.26 -3.88
N LEU A 159 5.16 -5.36 -3.30
CA LEU A 159 5.57 -4.02 -2.91
C LEU A 159 6.09 -3.94 -1.47
N GLN A 160 6.02 -5.03 -0.70
CA GLN A 160 6.31 -5.00 0.74
C GLN A 160 7.71 -5.52 1.04
N THR A 161 8.58 -4.65 1.55
CA THR A 161 9.93 -5.01 1.99
C THR A 161 9.98 -5.36 3.47
N HIS A 162 8.98 -5.00 4.26
CA HIS A 162 8.88 -5.39 5.67
C HIS A 162 8.50 -6.88 5.83
N LYS A 163 8.82 -7.45 6.99
CA LYS A 163 8.39 -8.80 7.41
C LYS A 163 6.97 -8.73 7.95
N PHE A 164 6.13 -9.73 7.67
CA PHE A 164 4.72 -9.76 8.05
C PHE A 164 4.48 -10.23 9.48
N PHE A 165 3.39 -9.76 10.09
CA PHE A 165 2.87 -10.26 11.36
C PHE A 165 2.02 -11.52 11.12
N GLY A 166 1.40 -12.06 12.17
CA GLY A 166 0.54 -13.24 12.07
C GLY A 166 1.20 -14.52 12.56
N SER A 167 0.64 -15.64 12.08
CA SER A 167 1.12 -16.99 12.36
C SER A 167 2.20 -17.38 11.35
N GLU A 168 3.33 -17.90 11.83
CA GLU A 168 4.38 -18.46 10.96
C GLU A 168 3.83 -19.63 10.13
N GLN A 169 3.14 -20.57 10.79
CA GLN A 169 2.61 -21.78 10.16
C GLN A 169 1.54 -21.50 9.11
N ASP A 170 0.66 -20.53 9.35
CA ASP A 170 -0.53 -20.30 8.51
C ASP A 170 -0.34 -19.17 7.50
N SER A 171 0.51 -18.20 7.82
CA SER A 171 0.63 -16.94 7.07
C SER A 171 2.08 -16.58 6.76
N ARG A 172 3.05 -17.46 7.06
CA ARG A 172 4.49 -17.24 6.81
C ARG A 172 5.03 -15.99 7.53
N ALA A 173 4.44 -15.64 8.67
CA ALA A 173 4.83 -14.49 9.46
C ALA A 173 6.34 -14.49 9.78
N GLY A 174 6.96 -13.32 9.76
CA GLY A 174 8.42 -13.18 9.79
C GLY A 174 9.10 -13.26 8.43
N THR A 175 8.37 -13.60 7.37
CA THR A 175 8.82 -13.52 5.97
C THR A 175 8.40 -12.18 5.36
N ARG A 176 9.18 -11.68 4.38
CA ARG A 176 8.87 -10.43 3.67
C ARG A 176 7.81 -10.66 2.61
N GLY A 177 6.94 -9.67 2.38
CA GLY A 177 5.79 -9.84 1.48
C GLY A 177 6.18 -10.27 0.07
N HIS A 178 7.20 -9.65 -0.52
CA HIS A 178 7.64 -10.00 -1.88
C HIS A 178 8.19 -11.42 -1.99
N ASP A 179 8.67 -12.03 -0.90
CA ASP A 179 9.09 -13.43 -0.90
C ASP A 179 7.89 -14.36 -0.72
N ILE A 180 6.91 -13.99 0.13
CA ILE A 180 5.62 -14.68 0.23
C ILE A 180 4.94 -14.73 -1.14
N ALA A 181 4.94 -13.61 -1.86
CA ALA A 181 4.38 -13.49 -3.21
C ALA A 181 4.99 -14.49 -4.20
N LYS A 182 6.32 -14.62 -4.19
CA LYS A 182 7.05 -15.59 -5.03
C LYS A 182 6.68 -17.03 -4.69
N LEU A 183 6.63 -17.35 -3.40
CA LEU A 183 6.28 -18.70 -2.92
C LEU A 183 4.86 -19.09 -3.37
N LEU A 184 3.87 -18.24 -3.10
CA LEU A 184 2.48 -18.49 -3.53
C LEU A 184 2.35 -18.59 -5.05
N SER A 185 3.07 -17.75 -5.80
CA SER A 185 3.08 -17.78 -7.26
C SER A 185 3.62 -19.11 -7.81
N LEU A 186 4.66 -19.68 -7.18
CA LEU A 186 5.20 -20.98 -7.57
C LEU A 186 4.22 -22.11 -7.25
N GLU A 187 3.55 -22.05 -6.11
CA GLU A 187 2.54 -23.05 -5.72
C GLU A 187 1.33 -23.06 -6.67
N VAL A 188 0.84 -21.89 -7.09
CA VAL A 188 -0.24 -21.77 -8.09
C VAL A 188 0.20 -22.37 -9.42
N ARG A 189 1.40 -22.03 -9.91
CA ARG A 189 1.93 -22.56 -11.19
C ARG A 189 2.14 -24.07 -11.18
N ALA A 190 2.25 -24.68 -10.00
CA ALA A 190 2.34 -26.12 -9.86
C ALA A 190 0.97 -26.84 -9.93
N GLN A 191 -0.15 -26.09 -9.98
CA GLN A 191 -1.49 -26.67 -10.12
C GLN A 191 -1.87 -26.79 -11.61
N GLU A 192 -2.04 -28.01 -12.12
CA GLU A 192 -2.38 -28.24 -13.53
C GLU A 192 -3.77 -27.72 -13.92
N SER A 193 -4.71 -27.69 -12.98
CA SER A 193 -6.09 -27.24 -13.23
C SER A 193 -6.28 -25.72 -13.11
N VAL A 194 -5.20 -24.95 -12.90
CA VAL A 194 -5.25 -23.50 -12.75
C VAL A 194 -4.53 -22.83 -13.91
N GLU A 195 -5.30 -22.22 -14.81
CA GLU A 195 -4.76 -21.34 -15.85
C GLU A 195 -4.59 -19.91 -15.29
N VAL A 196 -3.47 -19.28 -15.60
CA VAL A 196 -3.14 -17.92 -15.12
C VAL A 196 -2.96 -16.98 -16.30
N TRP A 197 -3.75 -15.91 -16.32
CA TRP A 197 -3.61 -14.79 -17.23
C TRP A 197 -3.10 -13.55 -16.48
N THR A 198 -1.79 -13.30 -16.58
CA THR A 198 -1.18 -12.02 -16.21
C THR A 198 -1.33 -11.00 -17.35
N ASN A 199 -1.02 -9.72 -17.11
CA ASN A 199 -1.20 -8.64 -18.09
C ASN A 199 -2.62 -8.64 -18.69
N SER A 200 -3.60 -8.96 -17.86
CA SER A 200 -4.97 -9.21 -18.30
C SER A 200 -5.96 -8.50 -17.40
N THR A 201 -6.80 -7.65 -17.99
CA THR A 201 -7.68 -6.74 -17.26
C THR A 201 -9.12 -7.18 -17.40
N VAL A 202 -9.76 -7.49 -16.27
CA VAL A 202 -11.22 -7.70 -16.23
C VAL A 202 -11.92 -6.34 -16.32
N LEU A 203 -12.79 -6.18 -17.31
CA LEU A 203 -13.47 -4.93 -17.61
C LEU A 203 -14.83 -4.80 -16.93
N TYR A 204 -15.63 -5.87 -16.96
CA TYR A 204 -17.01 -5.88 -16.47
C TYR A 204 -17.60 -7.30 -16.40
N VAL A 205 -18.62 -7.50 -15.56
CA VAL A 205 -19.45 -8.71 -15.53
C VAL A 205 -20.83 -8.37 -16.11
N PHE A 206 -21.16 -8.92 -17.27
CA PHE A 206 -22.37 -8.61 -18.03
C PHE A 206 -23.57 -9.45 -17.58
N SER A 207 -24.78 -8.93 -17.81
CA SER A 207 -26.04 -9.57 -17.41
C SER A 207 -26.35 -10.87 -18.15
N ASP A 208 -25.72 -11.13 -19.29
CA ASP A 208 -25.78 -12.40 -20.02
C ASP A 208 -24.80 -13.46 -19.47
N LYS A 209 -24.28 -13.23 -18.26
CA LYS A 209 -23.36 -14.09 -17.52
C LYS A 209 -21.97 -14.25 -18.14
N LYS A 210 -21.55 -13.27 -18.95
CA LYS A 210 -20.20 -13.20 -19.52
C LYS A 210 -19.34 -12.16 -18.83
N VAL A 211 -18.03 -12.37 -18.84
CA VAL A 211 -17.04 -11.45 -18.25
C VAL A 211 -16.10 -10.97 -19.35
N GLY A 212 -16.06 -9.66 -19.57
CA GLY A 212 -15.15 -9.05 -20.55
C GLY A 212 -13.74 -8.97 -19.98
N VAL A 213 -12.76 -9.52 -20.69
CA VAL A 213 -11.35 -9.50 -20.29
C VAL A 213 -10.49 -9.04 -21.47
N ILE A 214 -9.57 -8.10 -21.23
CA ILE A 214 -8.49 -7.81 -22.17
C ILE A 214 -7.31 -8.70 -21.80
N LYS A 215 -6.91 -9.65 -22.65
CA LYS A 215 -5.70 -10.45 -22.47
C LYS A 215 -4.67 -10.02 -23.50
N GLU A 216 -3.55 -9.44 -23.05
CA GLU A 216 -2.45 -9.02 -23.93
C GLU A 216 -2.91 -8.14 -25.11
N GLY A 217 -3.84 -7.21 -24.85
CA GLY A 217 -4.41 -6.29 -25.84
C GLY A 217 -5.56 -6.86 -26.68
N VAL A 218 -5.93 -8.13 -26.51
CA VAL A 218 -7.04 -8.77 -27.22
C VAL A 218 -8.27 -8.90 -26.32
N TYR A 219 -9.43 -8.45 -26.80
CA TYR A 219 -10.69 -8.62 -26.08
C TYR A 219 -11.18 -10.09 -26.15
N LYS A 220 -11.56 -10.63 -25.00
CA LYS A 220 -12.07 -11.99 -24.82
C LYS A 220 -13.32 -11.97 -23.93
N LEU A 221 -14.17 -12.96 -24.11
CA LEU A 221 -15.32 -13.21 -23.23
C LEU A 221 -15.06 -14.49 -22.42
N VAL A 222 -15.05 -14.37 -21.11
CA VAL A 222 -15.00 -15.52 -20.20
C VAL A 222 -16.42 -15.85 -19.75
N ILE A 223 -16.77 -17.13 -19.77
CA ILE A 223 -18.07 -17.67 -19.36
C ILE A 223 -17.84 -18.56 -18.13
N PRO A 224 -17.82 -17.97 -16.92
CA PRO A 224 -17.59 -18.72 -15.70
C PRO A 224 -18.88 -19.35 -15.16
N LYS A 225 -18.77 -20.50 -14.48
CA LYS A 225 -19.87 -20.98 -13.64
C LYS A 225 -19.92 -20.30 -12.28
N ARG A 226 -18.76 -19.89 -11.74
CA ARG A 226 -18.62 -19.17 -10.46
C ARG A 226 -17.55 -18.09 -10.56
N ILE A 227 -17.69 -17.02 -9.79
CA ILE A 227 -16.69 -15.95 -9.69
C ILE A 227 -16.18 -15.85 -8.25
N LEU A 228 -14.86 -15.74 -8.08
CA LEU A 228 -14.23 -15.24 -6.87
C LEU A 228 -13.66 -13.85 -7.13
N ASN A 229 -14.23 -12.83 -6.49
CA ASN A 229 -13.66 -11.48 -6.49
C ASN A 229 -12.54 -11.37 -5.44
N ALA A 230 -11.30 -11.26 -5.90
CA ALA A 230 -10.11 -11.02 -5.12
C ALA A 230 -9.35 -9.76 -5.64
N ALA A 231 -10.07 -8.81 -6.24
CA ALA A 231 -9.49 -7.64 -6.91
C ALA A 231 -8.80 -6.65 -5.93
N GLY A 232 -9.08 -6.78 -4.63
CA GLY A 232 -8.50 -5.97 -3.58
C GLY A 232 -9.26 -4.65 -3.36
N ALA A 233 -8.50 -3.58 -3.10
CA ALA A 233 -9.04 -2.26 -2.78
C ALA A 233 -8.27 -1.13 -3.48
N ARG A 234 -8.89 0.04 -3.52
CA ARG A 234 -8.28 1.30 -4.00
C ARG A 234 -8.07 2.28 -2.86
N GLU A 235 -7.12 3.19 -3.02
CA GLU A 235 -6.75 4.15 -2.00
C GLU A 235 -7.78 5.28 -1.90
N LYS A 236 -8.14 5.66 -0.66
CA LYS A 236 -8.94 6.86 -0.42
C LYS A 236 -8.11 8.11 -0.68
N PHE A 237 -8.79 9.15 -1.13
CA PHE A 237 -8.22 10.49 -1.22
C PHE A 237 -8.76 11.37 -0.09
N LEU A 238 -8.14 12.53 0.13
CA LEU A 238 -8.53 13.49 1.16
C LEU A 238 -8.80 14.86 0.53
N ARG A 239 -9.79 15.58 1.07
CA ARG A 239 -10.07 16.97 0.70
C ARG A 239 -9.24 17.89 1.59
N PHE A 240 -8.45 18.76 0.97
CA PHE A 240 -7.73 19.84 1.65
C PHE A 240 -7.32 20.89 0.60
N PRO A 241 -7.21 22.18 0.98
CA PRO A 241 -6.61 23.21 0.15
C PRO A 241 -5.24 22.78 -0.42
N GLY A 242 -5.07 22.89 -1.74
CA GLY A 242 -3.86 22.45 -2.45
C GLY A 242 -3.82 20.96 -2.81
N ASN A 243 -4.90 20.20 -2.60
CA ASN A 243 -4.95 18.77 -2.97
C ASN A 243 -4.88 18.49 -4.49
N ASN A 244 -4.89 19.54 -5.32
CA ASN A 244 -4.68 19.47 -6.76
C ASN A 244 -3.19 19.46 -7.16
N LEU A 245 -2.28 19.94 -6.31
CA LEU A 245 -0.83 20.03 -6.56
C LEU A 245 -0.22 18.68 -6.97
N ALA A 246 0.81 18.70 -7.83
CA ALA A 246 1.58 17.51 -8.14
C ALA A 246 2.49 17.11 -6.96
N ARG A 247 2.96 15.85 -6.95
CA ARG A 247 3.70 15.23 -5.82
C ARG A 247 2.85 14.99 -4.56
N ILE A 248 1.57 14.69 -4.77
CA ILE A 248 0.69 14.08 -3.78
C ILE A 248 0.45 12.64 -4.21
N TYR A 249 0.92 11.67 -3.42
CA TYR A 249 0.88 10.25 -3.77
C TYR A 249 -0.03 9.47 -2.82
N GLY A 250 -0.66 8.42 -3.33
CA GLY A 250 -1.13 7.32 -2.51
C GLY A 250 0.07 6.49 -2.02
N ALA A 251 -0.09 5.82 -0.90
CA ALA A 251 0.89 4.87 -0.37
C ALA A 251 1.22 3.76 -1.37
N GLY A 252 0.23 3.22 -2.07
CA GLY A 252 0.40 2.20 -3.11
C GLY A 252 1.25 2.70 -4.27
N ALA A 253 1.07 3.96 -4.69
CA ALA A 253 1.90 4.59 -5.71
C ALA A 253 3.35 4.77 -5.26
N PHE A 254 3.53 5.30 -4.05
CA PHE A 254 4.85 5.47 -3.46
C PHE A 254 5.60 4.13 -3.36
N GLN A 255 4.96 3.09 -2.83
CA GLN A 255 5.56 1.76 -2.72
C GLN A 255 5.84 1.13 -4.10
N THR A 256 5.01 1.40 -5.10
CA THR A 256 5.26 0.96 -6.47
C THR A 256 6.55 1.57 -7.02
N LEU A 257 6.69 2.89 -6.92
CA LEU A 257 7.87 3.60 -7.41
C LEU A 257 9.14 3.16 -6.65
N VAL A 258 9.07 3.08 -5.33
CA VAL A 258 10.25 2.79 -4.49
C VAL A 258 10.65 1.32 -4.51
N ASN A 259 9.69 0.40 -4.36
CA ASN A 259 10.01 -1.01 -4.13
C ASN A 259 9.93 -1.88 -5.40
N ARG A 260 9.02 -1.58 -6.33
CA ARG A 260 8.92 -2.33 -7.60
C ARG A 260 9.84 -1.72 -8.65
N ASP A 261 9.77 -0.41 -8.82
CA ASP A 261 10.47 0.28 -9.90
C ASP A 261 11.87 0.79 -9.50
N LEU A 262 12.20 0.72 -8.20
CA LEU A 262 13.49 1.15 -7.64
C LEU A 262 13.83 2.60 -8.03
N ILE A 263 12.85 3.48 -7.88
CA ILE A 263 12.98 4.92 -8.10
C ILE A 263 12.75 5.64 -6.78
N ARG A 264 13.50 6.71 -6.55
CA ARG A 264 13.33 7.64 -5.44
C ARG A 264 12.46 8.81 -5.92
N PRO A 265 11.13 8.81 -5.69
CA PRO A 265 10.22 9.81 -6.28
C PRO A 265 10.13 11.11 -5.45
N THR A 266 10.87 11.18 -4.34
CA THR A 266 10.84 12.27 -3.36
C THR A 266 12.16 12.29 -2.60
N ASN A 267 12.57 13.48 -2.15
CA ASN A 267 13.67 13.60 -1.20
C ASN A 267 13.15 13.75 0.23
N ARG A 268 12.03 14.47 0.42
CA ARG A 268 11.46 14.84 1.72
C ARG A 268 9.97 14.56 1.75
N LEU A 269 9.60 13.49 2.44
CA LEU A 269 8.25 12.96 2.48
C LEU A 269 7.53 13.33 3.79
N PHE A 270 6.33 13.89 3.68
CA PHE A 270 5.39 14.00 4.80
C PHE A 270 4.20 13.06 4.60
N ILE A 271 3.76 12.38 5.66
CA ILE A 271 2.73 11.35 5.58
C ILE A 271 1.46 11.78 6.34
N ILE A 272 0.31 11.61 5.71
CA ILE A 272 -1.01 11.81 6.32
C ILE A 272 -1.69 10.44 6.49
N GLY A 273 -1.95 10.05 7.74
CA GLY A 273 -2.54 8.78 8.14
C GLY A 273 -1.58 7.89 8.93
N GLY A 274 -1.97 7.51 10.15
CA GLY A 274 -1.21 6.67 11.10
C GLY A 274 -1.67 5.21 11.15
N GLY A 275 -2.35 4.73 10.10
CA GLY A 275 -2.62 3.30 9.90
C GLY A 275 -1.35 2.53 9.51
N ASN A 276 -1.42 1.19 9.50
CA ASN A 276 -0.30 0.32 9.11
C ASN A 276 0.32 0.74 7.76
N VAL A 277 -0.52 1.11 6.79
CA VAL A 277 -0.08 1.57 5.47
C VAL A 277 0.87 2.77 5.54
N GLY A 278 0.51 3.81 6.30
CA GLY A 278 1.33 5.02 6.46
C GLY A 278 2.63 4.74 7.23
N LEU A 279 2.54 3.97 8.32
CA LEU A 279 3.71 3.60 9.13
C LEU A 279 4.71 2.73 8.35
N ILE A 280 4.22 1.80 7.53
CA ILE A 280 5.05 0.96 6.66
C ILE A 280 5.64 1.79 5.51
N ALA A 281 4.89 2.73 4.93
CA ALA A 281 5.40 3.63 3.90
C ALA A 281 6.56 4.50 4.43
N ALA A 282 6.46 5.02 5.66
CA ALA A 282 7.56 5.73 6.33
C ALA A 282 8.81 4.84 6.44
N TYR A 283 8.62 3.58 6.85
CA TYR A 283 9.72 2.63 6.95
C TYR A 283 10.36 2.29 5.59
N HIS A 284 9.57 2.12 4.54
CA HIS A 284 10.08 1.91 3.18
C HIS A 284 10.83 3.16 2.66
N ALA A 285 10.35 4.37 2.98
CA ALA A 285 11.03 5.61 2.64
C ALA A 285 12.44 5.66 3.25
N LEU A 286 12.56 5.37 4.56
CA LEU A 286 13.85 5.30 5.23
C LEU A 286 14.77 4.26 4.57
N GLN A 287 14.28 3.05 4.27
CA GLN A 287 15.05 2.01 3.57
C GLN A 287 15.58 2.46 2.20
N ALA A 288 14.85 3.34 1.51
CA ALA A 288 15.21 3.91 0.23
C ALA A 288 16.07 5.19 0.32
N GLY A 289 16.43 5.64 1.53
CA GLY A 289 17.22 6.85 1.73
C GLY A 289 16.42 8.14 1.46
N ILE A 290 15.12 8.11 1.74
CA ILE A 290 14.22 9.26 1.68
C ILE A 290 14.03 9.78 3.10
N GLU A 291 14.14 11.10 3.27
CA GLU A 291 13.88 11.76 4.53
C GLU A 291 12.37 11.74 4.83
N VAL A 292 11.98 11.30 6.02
CA VAL A 292 10.59 11.32 6.45
C VAL A 292 10.42 12.44 7.47
N VAL A 293 9.83 13.54 7.02
CA VAL A 293 9.70 14.80 7.76
C VAL A 293 8.74 14.66 8.95
N GLY A 294 7.72 13.81 8.81
CA GLY A 294 6.76 13.55 9.86
C GLY A 294 5.54 12.79 9.38
N LEU A 295 4.71 12.39 10.34
CA LEU A 295 3.43 11.74 10.10
C LEU A 295 2.34 12.40 10.94
N ALA A 296 1.17 12.69 10.35
CA ALA A 296 -0.01 13.16 11.07
C ALA A 296 -1.12 12.10 11.09
N GLU A 297 -1.73 11.90 12.26
CA GLU A 297 -2.87 11.02 12.50
C GLU A 297 -4.00 11.82 13.17
N ALA A 298 -5.18 11.81 12.57
CA ALA A 298 -6.33 12.57 13.06
C ALA A 298 -6.88 12.01 14.38
N MET A 299 -6.71 10.71 14.62
CA MET A 299 -7.08 10.07 15.86
C MET A 299 -6.08 10.40 17.00
N PRO A 300 -6.51 10.32 18.28
CA PRO A 300 -5.61 10.50 19.42
C PRO A 300 -4.46 9.48 19.51
N GLN A 301 -4.59 8.36 18.80
CA GLN A 301 -3.59 7.30 18.69
C GLN A 301 -3.55 6.76 17.26
N CYS A 302 -2.40 6.25 16.83
CA CYS A 302 -2.27 5.54 15.56
C CYS A 302 -3.19 4.33 15.51
N GLY A 303 -3.94 4.17 14.42
CA GLY A 303 -4.72 2.96 14.15
C GLY A 303 -3.85 1.76 13.75
N GLY A 304 -2.63 1.99 13.27
CA GLY A 304 -1.65 0.94 12.99
C GLY A 304 -1.02 0.37 14.26
N TYR A 305 -0.30 -0.75 14.11
CA TYR A 305 0.33 -1.46 15.23
C TYR A 305 1.37 -0.57 15.91
N LYS A 306 1.34 -0.51 17.25
CA LYS A 306 2.28 0.29 18.05
C LYS A 306 3.73 -0.06 17.74
N VAL A 307 4.06 -1.33 17.52
CA VAL A 307 5.40 -1.77 17.12
C VAL A 307 5.89 -1.18 15.79
N HIS A 308 4.98 -0.80 14.88
CA HIS A 308 5.34 -0.06 13.66
C HIS A 308 5.58 1.42 13.95
N ALA A 309 4.73 2.04 14.77
CA ALA A 309 4.88 3.43 15.19
C ALA A 309 6.19 3.64 15.98
N ASP A 310 6.44 2.80 16.98
CA ASP A 310 7.64 2.83 17.80
C ASP A 310 8.90 2.61 16.93
N LYS A 311 8.80 1.73 15.92
CA LYS A 311 9.90 1.48 14.99
C LYS A 311 10.33 2.72 14.24
N ILE A 312 9.41 3.53 13.72
CA ILE A 312 9.78 4.74 12.97
C ILE A 312 10.12 5.91 13.91
N LYS A 313 9.48 6.01 15.08
CA LYS A 313 9.80 7.01 16.11
C LYS A 313 11.25 6.91 16.55
N ARG A 314 11.71 5.72 16.94
CA ARG A 314 13.12 5.52 17.36
C ARG A 314 14.13 5.73 16.23
N LEU A 315 13.70 5.61 14.96
CA LEU A 315 14.53 5.92 13.79
C LEU A 315 14.61 7.43 13.51
N GLY A 316 13.81 8.26 14.20
CA GLY A 316 13.84 9.72 14.12
C GLY A 316 12.62 10.36 13.47
N VAL A 317 11.53 9.61 13.21
CA VAL A 317 10.31 10.14 12.56
C VAL A 317 9.27 10.52 13.60
N PRO A 318 8.90 11.82 13.75
CA PRO A 318 7.84 12.22 14.67
C PRO A 318 6.47 11.83 14.15
N ILE A 319 5.56 11.55 15.09
CA ILE A 319 4.16 11.24 14.82
C ILE A 319 3.29 12.22 15.62
N TYR A 320 2.49 13.01 14.91
CA TYR A 320 1.53 13.96 15.47
C TYR A 320 0.14 13.32 15.48
N THR A 321 -0.33 12.91 16.66
CA THR A 321 -1.71 12.41 16.84
C THR A 321 -2.67 13.54 17.17
N SER A 322 -3.97 13.36 16.97
CA SER A 322 -4.96 14.44 16.98
C SER A 322 -4.60 15.58 16.03
N HIS A 323 -3.92 15.29 14.92
CA HIS A 323 -3.55 16.28 13.91
C HIS A 323 -3.98 15.81 12.52
N SER A 324 -4.40 16.74 11.67
CA SER A 324 -4.67 16.48 10.26
C SER A 324 -4.02 17.52 9.37
N ILE A 325 -4.01 17.26 8.06
CA ILE A 325 -3.57 18.24 7.07
C ILE A 325 -4.56 19.40 6.98
N LYS A 326 -4.05 20.62 7.11
CA LYS A 326 -4.77 21.87 6.86
C LYS A 326 -4.62 22.29 5.40
N SER A 327 -3.41 22.19 4.85
CA SER A 327 -3.13 22.53 3.45
C SER A 327 -1.85 21.87 2.93
N ALA A 328 -1.78 21.72 1.61
CA ALA A 328 -0.52 21.56 0.88
C ALA A 328 -0.18 22.88 0.20
N ASN A 329 1.07 23.32 0.31
CA ASN A 329 1.48 24.64 -0.16
C ASN A 329 2.52 24.51 -1.29
N GLY A 330 2.38 25.38 -2.28
CA GLY A 330 3.22 25.49 -3.48
C GLY A 330 2.41 26.00 -4.67
N GLU A 331 3.08 26.30 -5.77
CA GLU A 331 2.42 26.81 -6.99
C GLU A 331 1.98 25.65 -7.92
N HIS A 332 2.91 24.76 -8.26
CA HIS A 332 2.67 23.62 -9.14
C HIS A 332 2.98 22.28 -8.46
N LEU A 333 4.01 22.27 -7.62
CA LEU A 333 4.48 21.12 -6.87
C LEU A 333 4.30 21.41 -5.38
N VAL A 334 4.20 20.34 -4.58
CA VAL A 334 4.32 20.47 -3.12
C VAL A 334 5.71 20.99 -2.74
N GLU A 335 5.74 22.06 -1.95
CA GLU A 335 6.95 22.65 -1.35
C GLU A 335 6.90 22.61 0.19
N SER A 336 5.69 22.55 0.74
CA SER A 336 5.48 22.31 2.17
C SER A 336 4.08 21.79 2.45
N VAL A 337 3.89 21.32 3.68
CA VAL A 337 2.59 20.94 4.23
C VAL A 337 2.32 21.73 5.49
N THR A 338 1.07 22.11 5.73
CA THR A 338 0.61 22.65 7.01
C THR A 338 -0.34 21.64 7.65
N ILE A 339 -0.04 21.25 8.89
CA ILE A 339 -0.92 20.43 9.73
C ILE A 339 -1.51 21.29 10.86
N THR A 340 -2.59 20.82 11.45
CA THR A 340 -3.28 21.46 12.57
C THR A 340 -3.79 20.42 13.54
N GLU A 341 -3.91 20.76 14.82
CA GLU A 341 -4.67 19.95 15.77
C GLU A 341 -6.14 19.89 15.34
N VAL A 342 -6.79 18.76 15.63
CA VAL A 342 -8.21 18.55 15.39
C VAL A 342 -8.91 18.13 16.68
N ASP A 343 -10.14 18.60 16.86
CA ASP A 343 -10.99 18.24 18.00
C ASP A 343 -11.63 16.84 17.85
N SER A 344 -12.46 16.45 18.81
CA SER A 344 -13.18 15.15 18.79
C SER A 344 -14.21 15.02 17.66
N LYS A 345 -14.54 16.12 16.98
CA LYS A 345 -15.39 16.18 15.78
C LYS A 345 -14.56 16.36 14.50
N PHE A 346 -13.25 16.17 14.59
CA PHE A 346 -12.28 16.35 13.50
C PHE A 346 -12.27 17.75 12.90
N GLN A 347 -12.68 18.77 13.65
CA GLN A 347 -12.59 20.16 13.23
C GLN A 347 -11.22 20.73 13.58
N ALA A 348 -10.64 21.47 12.66
CA ALA A 348 -9.35 22.13 12.85
C ALA A 348 -9.42 23.14 14.01
N ILE A 349 -8.40 23.14 14.87
CA ILE A 349 -8.22 24.10 15.96
C ILE A 349 -7.28 25.21 15.49
N GLU A 350 -7.83 26.38 15.18
CA GLU A 350 -7.07 27.54 14.70
C GLU A 350 -6.00 27.96 15.73
N GLY A 351 -4.82 28.34 15.23
CA GLY A 351 -3.66 28.74 16.04
C GLY A 351 -2.75 27.58 16.46
N THR A 352 -3.07 26.34 16.08
CA THR A 352 -2.24 25.15 16.35
C THR A 352 -1.42 24.71 15.14
N GLU A 353 -1.37 25.54 14.09
CA GLU A 353 -0.78 25.19 12.82
C GLU A 353 0.73 24.99 12.91
N LYS A 354 1.23 23.97 12.21
CA LYS A 354 2.66 23.71 12.02
C LYS A 354 2.93 23.44 10.56
N SER A 355 3.92 24.12 9.99
CA SER A 355 4.32 23.91 8.61
C SER A 355 5.68 23.25 8.51
N PHE A 356 5.84 22.37 7.53
CA PHE A 356 7.07 21.61 7.32
C PHE A 356 7.47 21.67 5.85
N ALA A 357 8.73 22.00 5.59
CA ALA A 357 9.31 21.90 4.25
C ALA A 357 9.39 20.41 3.83
N CYS A 358 8.64 20.05 2.80
CA CYS A 358 8.61 18.73 2.21
C CYS A 358 8.29 18.86 0.73
N ASP A 359 8.77 17.92 -0.07
CA ASP A 359 8.63 17.98 -1.52
C ASP A 359 7.57 17.01 -2.04
N THR A 360 6.97 16.22 -1.14
CA THR A 360 5.92 15.25 -1.45
C THR A 360 5.07 14.98 -0.21
N ILE A 361 3.75 14.88 -0.42
CA ILE A 361 2.80 14.41 0.59
C ILE A 361 2.30 13.01 0.19
N LEU A 362 2.32 12.07 1.14
CA LEU A 362 1.73 10.75 0.97
C LEU A 362 0.44 10.64 1.77
N VAL A 363 -0.66 10.31 1.09
CA VAL A 363 -1.99 10.17 1.67
C VAL A 363 -2.26 8.68 1.91
N ALA A 364 -2.35 8.29 3.18
CA ALA A 364 -2.58 6.93 3.66
C ALA A 364 -3.78 6.85 4.61
N VAL A 365 -4.92 7.43 4.19
CA VAL A 365 -6.13 7.63 5.01
C VAL A 365 -7.20 6.55 4.83
N GLY A 366 -6.80 5.35 4.44
CA GLY A 366 -7.66 4.18 4.27
C GLY A 366 -7.92 3.80 2.81
N LEU A 367 -8.73 2.75 2.64
CA LEU A 367 -9.00 2.09 1.37
C LEU A 367 -10.51 1.92 1.15
N ASP A 368 -10.92 1.87 -0.11
CA ASP A 368 -12.27 1.48 -0.56
C ASP A 368 -12.18 0.13 -1.28
N SER A 369 -12.96 -0.85 -0.86
CA SER A 369 -13.01 -2.18 -1.47
C SER A 369 -13.48 -2.13 -2.93
N LEU A 370 -12.87 -2.94 -3.80
CA LEU A 370 -13.30 -3.14 -5.19
C LEU A 370 -14.44 -4.16 -5.26
N SER A 371 -15.57 -3.82 -4.64
CA SER A 371 -16.75 -4.69 -4.57
C SER A 371 -17.63 -4.63 -5.82
N GLU A 372 -17.31 -3.76 -6.78
CA GLU A 372 -18.10 -3.61 -8.00
C GLU A 372 -18.27 -4.91 -8.79
N PHE A 373 -17.23 -5.74 -8.94
CA PHE A 373 -17.34 -7.04 -9.61
C PHE A 373 -18.27 -8.02 -8.87
N THR A 374 -18.25 -8.01 -7.54
CA THR A 374 -19.16 -8.84 -6.73
C THR A 374 -20.61 -8.44 -6.98
N LEU A 375 -20.88 -7.15 -6.99
CA LEU A 375 -22.22 -6.59 -7.16
C LEU A 375 -22.77 -6.88 -8.57
N GLU A 376 -21.96 -6.71 -9.62
CA GLU A 376 -22.39 -7.03 -10.98
C GLU A 376 -22.59 -8.54 -11.21
N ALA A 377 -21.70 -9.39 -10.66
CA ALA A 377 -21.86 -10.84 -10.76
C ALA A 377 -23.13 -11.33 -10.07
N HIS A 378 -23.44 -10.80 -8.89
CA HIS A 378 -24.69 -11.08 -8.18
C HIS A 378 -25.90 -10.62 -9.00
N ALA A 379 -25.87 -9.41 -9.56
CA ALA A 379 -26.95 -8.88 -10.41
C ALA A 379 -27.15 -9.71 -11.70
N ALA A 380 -26.09 -10.26 -12.27
CA ALA A 380 -26.14 -11.17 -13.42
C ALA A 380 -26.63 -12.59 -13.07
N GLY A 381 -26.77 -12.92 -11.77
CA GLY A 381 -27.14 -14.27 -11.32
C GLY A 381 -26.04 -15.30 -11.55
N ILE A 382 -24.77 -14.90 -11.41
CA ILE A 382 -23.62 -15.80 -11.33
C ILE A 382 -23.30 -16.02 -9.84
N PRO A 383 -23.17 -17.27 -9.36
CA PRO A 383 -22.68 -17.52 -8.00
C PRO A 383 -21.33 -16.83 -7.78
N VAL A 384 -21.27 -15.98 -6.76
CA VAL A 384 -20.11 -15.11 -6.51
C VAL A 384 -19.67 -15.13 -5.06
N TYR A 385 -18.35 -15.15 -4.88
CA TYR A 385 -17.65 -15.11 -3.60
C TYR A 385 -16.70 -13.91 -3.60
N ALA A 386 -16.28 -13.46 -2.43
CA ALA A 386 -15.27 -12.42 -2.31
C ALA A 386 -14.25 -12.77 -1.22
N ALA A 387 -13.00 -12.32 -1.38
CA ALA A 387 -11.93 -12.57 -0.41
C ALA A 387 -10.88 -11.45 -0.39
N GLY A 388 -10.20 -11.31 0.75
CA GLY A 388 -9.24 -10.23 1.00
C GLY A 388 -9.91 -8.85 0.97
N ASP A 389 -9.17 -7.82 0.56
CA ASP A 389 -9.65 -6.43 0.63
C ASP A 389 -10.85 -6.12 -0.28
N ALA A 390 -11.19 -7.01 -1.22
CA ALA A 390 -12.43 -6.91 -2.00
C ALA A 390 -13.69 -7.21 -1.16
N LEU A 391 -13.54 -7.99 -0.08
CA LEU A 391 -14.58 -8.30 0.90
C LEU A 391 -14.48 -7.39 2.12
N GLU A 392 -13.29 -7.31 2.73
CA GLU A 392 -13.06 -6.60 3.99
C GLU A 392 -11.59 -6.15 4.05
N ILE A 393 -11.35 -4.88 4.38
CA ILE A 393 -10.00 -4.32 4.49
C ILE A 393 -9.31 -4.91 5.72
N ALA A 394 -8.22 -5.66 5.52
CA ALA A 394 -7.50 -6.32 6.60
C ALA A 394 -5.99 -6.45 6.33
N GLU A 395 -5.27 -7.07 7.26
CA GLU A 395 -3.84 -7.38 7.09
C GLU A 395 -3.65 -8.54 6.09
N ALA A 396 -2.50 -8.60 5.40
CA ALA A 396 -2.33 -9.58 4.31
C ALA A 396 -2.38 -11.04 4.80
N SER A 397 -2.02 -11.32 6.04
CA SER A 397 -2.16 -12.62 6.70
C SER A 397 -3.63 -13.05 6.76
N SER A 398 -4.50 -12.10 7.13
CA SER A 398 -5.95 -12.30 7.07
C SER A 398 -6.42 -12.50 5.63
N ALA A 399 -5.90 -11.73 4.66
CA ALA A 399 -6.27 -11.88 3.25
C ALA A 399 -5.89 -13.25 2.68
N MET A 400 -4.68 -13.76 2.96
CA MET A 400 -4.25 -15.10 2.54
C MET A 400 -5.14 -16.18 3.15
N PHE A 401 -5.40 -16.07 4.46
CA PHE A 401 -6.18 -17.09 5.17
C PHE A 401 -7.66 -17.09 4.75
N ASN A 402 -8.28 -15.92 4.58
CA ASN A 402 -9.63 -15.80 4.04
C ASN A 402 -9.71 -16.27 2.58
N GLY A 403 -8.68 -16.05 1.77
CA GLY A 403 -8.58 -16.61 0.43
C GLY A 403 -8.60 -18.14 0.44
N LYS A 404 -7.85 -18.76 1.36
CA LYS A 404 -7.83 -20.21 1.57
C LYS A 404 -9.22 -20.75 1.91
N ILE A 405 -9.91 -20.10 2.84
CA ILE A 405 -11.30 -20.44 3.22
C ILE A 405 -12.24 -20.30 2.00
N ALA A 406 -12.15 -19.20 1.25
CA ALA A 406 -13.00 -18.96 0.09
C ALA A 406 -12.79 -20.02 -1.00
N GLY A 407 -11.53 -20.40 -1.30
CA GLY A 407 -11.22 -21.46 -2.24
C GLY A 407 -11.83 -22.82 -1.83
N LEU A 408 -11.75 -23.17 -0.54
CA LEU A 408 -12.35 -24.40 -0.02
C LEU A 408 -13.88 -24.36 -0.03
N LYS A 409 -14.50 -23.21 0.27
CA LYS A 409 -15.96 -23.04 0.17
C LYS A 409 -16.44 -23.30 -1.25
N ILE A 410 -15.80 -22.66 -2.23
CA ILE A 410 -16.11 -22.86 -3.65
C ILE A 410 -15.91 -24.34 -4.04
N ALA A 411 -14.81 -24.95 -3.61
CA ALA A 411 -14.56 -26.36 -3.89
C ALA A 411 -15.64 -27.28 -3.29
N ASN A 412 -16.08 -27.02 -2.07
CA ASN A 412 -17.12 -27.81 -1.41
C ASN A 412 -18.47 -27.63 -2.09
N ASP A 413 -18.82 -26.40 -2.48
CA ASP A 413 -20.05 -26.13 -3.23
C ASP A 413 -20.08 -26.87 -4.59
N ILE A 414 -18.93 -27.01 -5.24
CA ILE A 414 -18.78 -27.78 -6.49
C ILE A 414 -18.88 -29.29 -6.24
N LEU A 415 -18.18 -29.80 -5.23
CA LEU A 415 -18.02 -31.24 -5.01
C LEU A 415 -19.18 -31.90 -4.25
N TYR A 416 -19.85 -31.14 -3.37
CA TYR A 416 -20.87 -31.66 -2.46
C TYR A 416 -22.23 -30.96 -2.59
N GLY A 417 -22.31 -29.88 -3.37
CA GLY A 417 -23.52 -29.09 -3.59
C GLY A 417 -23.54 -27.79 -2.77
N GLU A 418 -24.30 -26.80 -3.25
CA GLU A 418 -24.35 -25.45 -2.66
C GLU A 418 -24.75 -25.44 -1.19
N GLY A 419 -24.02 -24.68 -0.38
CA GLY A 419 -24.26 -24.56 1.06
C GLY A 419 -23.64 -25.70 1.87
N SER A 420 -22.91 -26.61 1.22
CA SER A 420 -22.12 -27.62 1.91
C SER A 420 -20.88 -26.96 2.50
N GLU A 421 -20.87 -26.70 3.82
CA GLU A 421 -19.67 -26.16 4.47
C GLU A 421 -18.47 -27.11 4.39
N GLY A 422 -18.69 -28.40 4.09
CA GLY A 422 -17.66 -29.45 4.03
C GLY A 422 -16.77 -29.47 5.28
N ASN A 423 -15.67 -30.21 5.26
CA ASN A 423 -14.75 -30.31 6.40
C ASN A 423 -13.83 -29.06 6.51
N ILE A 424 -14.36 -27.83 6.55
CA ILE A 424 -13.56 -26.65 6.94
C ILE A 424 -13.62 -26.54 8.47
N PRO A 425 -12.50 -26.71 9.20
CA PRO A 425 -12.54 -26.69 10.66
C PRO A 425 -12.95 -25.32 11.22
N ASP A 426 -13.80 -25.30 12.26
CA ASP A 426 -14.22 -24.06 12.95
C ASP A 426 -13.02 -23.21 13.44
N GLU A 427 -11.93 -23.88 13.81
CA GLU A 427 -10.67 -23.25 14.22
C GLU A 427 -10.10 -22.31 13.15
N TRP A 428 -10.36 -22.57 11.87
CA TRP A 428 -9.92 -21.70 10.78
C TRP A 428 -10.71 -20.39 10.79
N TYR A 429 -12.03 -20.43 10.95
CA TYR A 429 -12.83 -19.21 11.06
C TYR A 429 -12.43 -18.40 12.31
N ALA A 430 -12.20 -19.07 13.44
CA ALA A 430 -11.70 -18.43 14.66
C ALA A 430 -10.33 -17.76 14.42
N LYS A 431 -9.42 -18.44 13.72
CA LYS A 431 -8.10 -17.90 13.38
C LYS A 431 -8.18 -16.73 12.40
N ALA A 432 -9.06 -16.80 11.40
CA ALA A 432 -9.31 -15.70 10.47
C ALA A 432 -9.82 -14.45 11.20
N GLN A 433 -10.74 -14.64 12.17
CA GLN A 433 -11.21 -13.58 13.07
C GLN A 433 -10.06 -12.99 13.89
N LEU A 434 -9.22 -13.86 14.47
CA LEU A 434 -8.09 -13.40 15.27
C LEU A 434 -7.05 -12.63 14.43
N LEU A 435 -6.75 -13.06 13.21
CA LEU A 435 -5.80 -12.36 12.32
C LEU A 435 -6.32 -11.00 11.83
N LYS A 436 -7.64 -10.77 11.86
CA LYS A 436 -8.24 -9.48 11.49
C LYS A 436 -8.53 -8.57 12.68
N SER A 437 -8.33 -9.03 13.91
CA SER A 437 -8.68 -8.25 15.10
C SER A 437 -7.90 -6.94 15.13
N HIS A 438 -8.55 -5.87 15.58
CA HIS A 438 -7.85 -4.64 15.93
C HIS A 438 -6.81 -4.90 17.03
N PRO A 439 -5.77 -4.06 17.12
CA PRO A 439 -4.78 -4.17 18.19
C PRO A 439 -5.46 -4.11 19.56
N GLY A 440 -5.05 -5.01 20.46
CA GLY A 440 -5.60 -5.09 21.81
C GLY A 440 -4.92 -4.13 22.78
N GLN A 441 -4.86 -4.53 24.05
CA GLN A 441 -4.38 -3.66 25.11
C GLN A 441 -2.88 -3.36 24.97
N ILE A 442 -2.50 -2.11 25.29
CA ILE A 442 -1.11 -1.75 25.54
C ILE A 442 -0.78 -2.06 27.00
N LYS A 443 0.19 -2.94 27.23
CA LYS A 443 0.70 -3.32 28.55
C LYS A 443 2.03 -2.60 28.83
N GLY A 444 2.40 -2.50 30.09
CA GLY A 444 3.70 -1.97 30.50
C GLY A 444 4.86 -2.91 30.15
N TYR A 445 6.10 -2.43 30.35
CA TYR A 445 7.28 -3.29 30.25
C TYR A 445 7.14 -4.50 31.16
N GLN A 446 7.34 -5.67 30.58
CA GLN A 446 7.50 -6.90 31.33
C GLN A 446 8.93 -6.93 31.88
N ASP A 447 9.11 -7.31 33.15
CA ASP A 447 10.45 -7.42 33.74
C ASP A 447 11.26 -8.46 32.97
N PRO A 448 12.36 -8.07 32.30
CA PRO A 448 13.28 -9.01 31.68
C PRO A 448 14.09 -9.66 32.82
N HIS A 449 13.48 -10.67 33.42
CA HIS A 449 14.00 -11.63 34.41
C HIS A 449 15.26 -11.22 35.20
N PRO A 450 15.16 -10.97 36.52
CA PRO A 450 16.32 -10.73 37.36
C PRO A 450 17.21 -11.98 37.48
N GLY A 451 18.52 -11.81 37.32
CA GLY A 451 19.53 -12.84 37.63
C GLY A 451 20.08 -13.64 36.45
N ARG A 452 19.82 -13.25 35.19
CA ARG A 452 20.43 -13.89 34.00
C ARG A 452 21.45 -12.98 33.32
N ASP A 453 22.58 -13.55 32.91
CA ASP A 453 23.66 -12.82 32.24
C ASP A 453 23.48 -12.74 30.69
N LEU A 454 22.49 -13.44 30.12
CA LEU A 454 22.15 -13.38 28.68
C LEU A 454 20.64 -13.55 28.49
N PHE A 455 19.99 -12.54 27.91
CA PHE A 455 18.53 -12.57 27.72
C PHE A 455 18.07 -11.60 26.61
N PRO A 456 16.99 -11.94 25.88
CA PRO A 456 16.31 -11.00 25.00
C PRO A 456 15.47 -10.01 25.81
N VAL A 457 15.34 -8.79 25.30
CA VAL A 457 14.36 -7.80 25.77
C VAL A 457 13.35 -7.59 24.66
N PHE A 458 12.06 -7.73 25.00
CA PHE A 458 10.96 -7.52 24.06
C PHE A 458 10.37 -6.12 24.30
N HIS A 459 10.33 -5.34 23.23
CA HIS A 459 9.74 -4.02 23.17
C HIS A 459 8.34 -4.07 22.52
N CYS A 460 7.74 -5.27 22.42
CA CYS A 460 6.35 -5.44 22.01
C CYS A 460 5.44 -5.21 23.22
N LEU A 461 4.77 -4.06 23.25
CA LEU A 461 3.90 -3.67 24.37
C LEU A 461 2.41 -3.75 24.05
N GLN A 462 2.02 -4.09 22.83
CA GLN A 462 0.61 -4.13 22.41
C GLN A 462 0.23 -5.53 21.94
N GLU A 463 -0.94 -6.00 22.37
CA GLU A 463 -1.51 -7.26 21.89
C GLU A 463 -1.80 -7.17 20.39
N ILE A 464 -1.12 -7.98 19.59
CA ILE A 464 -1.28 -8.09 18.15
C ILE A 464 -1.09 -9.55 17.75
N PRO A 465 -1.73 -10.03 16.67
CA PRO A 465 -1.62 -11.43 16.29
C PRO A 465 -0.23 -11.71 15.70
N CYS A 466 0.71 -12.25 16.49
CA CYS A 466 2.11 -12.41 16.07
C CYS A 466 2.89 -13.45 16.91
N ASN A 467 3.43 -14.50 16.28
CA ASN A 467 4.29 -15.50 16.93
C ASN A 467 5.68 -15.83 16.28
N PRO A 468 6.27 -15.05 15.34
CA PRO A 468 7.55 -15.45 14.76
C PRO A 468 8.67 -15.65 15.79
N CYS A 469 8.77 -14.78 16.82
CA CYS A 469 9.85 -14.87 17.81
C CYS A 469 9.77 -16.09 18.73
N THR A 470 8.56 -16.59 18.99
CA THR A 470 8.34 -17.79 19.81
C THR A 470 8.70 -19.04 18.99
N THR A 471 8.25 -19.08 17.74
CA THR A 471 8.42 -20.22 16.82
C THR A 471 9.89 -20.47 16.45
N VAL A 472 10.70 -19.43 16.30
CA VAL A 472 12.12 -19.60 15.89
C VAL A 472 13.07 -19.93 17.05
N CYS A 473 12.60 -19.93 18.30
CA CYS A 473 13.44 -20.15 19.47
C CYS A 473 13.88 -21.62 19.56
N PRO A 474 15.17 -21.97 19.39
CA PRO A 474 15.60 -23.37 19.36
C PRO A 474 15.44 -24.08 20.71
N ASN A 475 15.38 -23.33 21.80
CA ASN A 475 15.24 -23.85 23.17
C ASN A 475 13.81 -23.70 23.72
N ASN A 476 12.84 -23.32 22.88
CA ASN A 476 11.45 -23.03 23.30
C ASN A 476 11.36 -22.11 24.53
N SER A 477 12.32 -21.19 24.65
CA SER A 477 12.48 -20.33 25.82
C SER A 477 11.62 -19.07 25.74
N ILE A 478 10.97 -18.83 24.59
CA ILE A 478 10.09 -17.69 24.33
C ILE A 478 8.69 -18.25 24.06
N HIS A 479 7.69 -17.77 24.78
CA HIS A 479 6.27 -18.14 24.66
C HIS A 479 5.41 -16.88 24.73
N THR A 480 4.14 -16.94 24.32
CA THR A 480 3.19 -15.83 24.55
C THR A 480 2.61 -15.93 25.96
N GLU A 481 2.25 -14.79 26.58
CA GLU A 481 1.86 -14.74 28.00
C GLU A 481 0.77 -15.73 28.43
N ASP A 482 -0.16 -15.99 27.52
CA ASP A 482 -1.38 -16.77 27.70
C ASP A 482 -1.47 -17.94 26.71
N GLY A 483 -0.39 -18.20 25.95
CA GLY A 483 -0.36 -19.21 24.89
C GLY A 483 -1.13 -18.83 23.62
N THR A 484 -1.79 -17.68 23.58
CA THR A 484 -2.54 -17.23 22.40
C THR A 484 -1.64 -16.50 21.41
N LEU A 485 -2.11 -16.31 20.17
CA LEU A 485 -1.39 -15.53 19.15
C LEU A 485 -1.37 -14.01 19.46
N MET A 486 -2.28 -13.54 20.32
CA MET A 486 -2.37 -12.14 20.75
C MET A 486 -1.47 -11.81 21.95
N GLY A 487 -1.12 -12.82 22.75
CA GLY A 487 -0.31 -12.66 23.95
C GLY A 487 1.08 -12.11 23.64
N LEU A 488 1.56 -11.20 24.49
CA LEU A 488 2.89 -10.64 24.36
C LEU A 488 3.98 -11.71 24.56
N PRO A 489 5.14 -11.60 23.89
CA PRO A 489 6.22 -12.57 24.07
C PRO A 489 6.89 -12.44 25.45
N LYS A 490 6.94 -13.55 26.18
CA LYS A 490 7.67 -13.75 27.45
C LYS A 490 8.85 -14.69 27.26
N TYR A 491 9.92 -14.47 28.02
CA TYR A 491 11.12 -15.30 27.99
C TYR A 491 11.33 -16.05 29.31
N GLY A 492 10.96 -17.33 29.38
CA GLY A 492 11.09 -18.14 30.60
C GLY A 492 12.36 -19.00 30.69
N GLY A 493 13.03 -19.30 29.58
CA GLY A 493 14.06 -20.35 29.49
C GLY A 493 15.52 -19.89 29.39
N GLN A 494 16.42 -20.71 28.83
CA GLN A 494 17.84 -20.34 28.65
C GLN A 494 18.12 -19.81 27.24
N CYS A 495 18.62 -18.58 27.14
CA CYS A 495 19.07 -17.98 25.90
C CYS A 495 20.48 -18.46 25.55
N VAL A 496 20.68 -18.83 24.28
CA VAL A 496 21.98 -19.25 23.72
C VAL A 496 22.63 -18.19 22.84
N GLY A 497 21.98 -17.03 22.66
CA GLY A 497 22.52 -15.94 21.85
C GLY A 497 22.54 -16.24 20.34
N CYS A 498 21.58 -17.01 19.83
CA CYS A 498 21.50 -17.37 18.41
C CYS A 498 20.93 -16.27 17.49
N PHE A 499 20.44 -15.16 18.07
CA PHE A 499 19.85 -13.99 17.37
C PHE A 499 18.60 -14.24 16.51
N ARG A 500 18.07 -15.47 16.43
CA ARG A 500 16.93 -15.81 15.56
C ARG A 500 15.70 -14.92 15.82
N CYS A 501 15.37 -14.65 17.09
CA CYS A 501 14.24 -13.79 17.45
C CYS A 501 14.43 -12.33 17.01
N LEU A 502 15.67 -11.82 16.97
CA LEU A 502 15.98 -10.48 16.45
C LEU A 502 15.80 -10.43 14.93
N LEU A 503 16.35 -11.43 14.23
CA LEU A 503 16.35 -11.50 12.76
C LEU A 503 14.96 -11.73 12.16
N VAL A 504 14.09 -12.48 12.83
CA VAL A 504 12.73 -12.76 12.35
C VAL A 504 11.73 -11.66 12.69
N CYS A 505 12.02 -10.80 13.68
CA CYS A 505 11.04 -9.86 14.23
C CYS A 505 10.51 -8.86 13.19
N PRO A 506 9.20 -8.83 12.90
CA PRO A 506 8.58 -7.84 12.01
C PRO A 506 8.73 -6.38 12.46
N GLY A 507 8.61 -6.15 13.77
CA GLY A 507 8.72 -4.84 14.38
C GLY A 507 10.14 -4.38 14.67
N LEU A 508 11.16 -5.22 14.46
CA LEU A 508 12.53 -4.99 14.98
C LEU A 508 12.50 -4.65 16.49
N ALA A 509 11.59 -5.26 17.23
CA ALA A 509 11.25 -4.94 18.61
C ALA A 509 11.89 -5.90 19.62
N VAL A 510 12.95 -6.60 19.23
CA VAL A 510 13.72 -7.48 20.11
C VAL A 510 15.16 -7.00 20.14
N THR A 511 15.70 -6.78 21.33
CA THR A 511 17.14 -6.58 21.55
C THR A 511 17.69 -7.73 22.39
N LEU A 512 19.01 -7.89 22.43
CA LEU A 512 19.67 -8.91 23.26
C LEU A 512 20.69 -8.24 24.18
N VAL A 513 20.60 -8.51 25.48
CA VAL A 513 21.57 -8.06 26.48
C VAL A 513 22.49 -9.23 26.83
N ASP A 514 23.81 -9.02 26.69
CA ASP A 514 24.86 -10.00 27.00
C ASP A 514 25.85 -9.41 28.03
N MET A 515 25.69 -9.84 29.27
CA MET A 515 26.47 -9.45 30.46
C MET A 515 27.56 -10.48 30.81
N ARG A 516 27.67 -11.60 30.07
CA ARG A 516 28.55 -12.73 30.44
C ARG A 516 30.03 -12.36 30.55
N LYS A 517 30.46 -11.35 29.79
CA LYS A 517 31.86 -10.87 29.80
C LYS A 517 32.07 -9.65 30.69
N ASP A 518 31.04 -8.82 30.85
CA ASP A 518 31.12 -7.55 31.54
C ASP A 518 29.72 -7.19 32.08
N LYS A 519 29.59 -7.17 33.40
CA LYS A 519 28.31 -6.94 34.08
C LYS A 519 27.99 -5.46 34.25
N GLU A 520 28.99 -4.59 34.22
CA GLU A 520 28.82 -3.14 34.36
C GLU A 520 28.56 -2.49 33.00
N MET A 521 29.26 -2.97 31.97
CA MET A 521 29.19 -2.47 30.58
C MET A 521 28.79 -3.58 29.59
N PRO A 522 27.57 -4.15 29.70
CA PRO A 522 27.14 -5.23 28.82
C PRO A 522 27.04 -4.83 27.35
N ASN A 523 27.09 -5.85 26.49
CA ASN A 523 26.77 -5.68 25.08
C ASN A 523 25.26 -5.68 24.90
N VAL A 524 24.75 -4.72 24.13
CA VAL A 524 23.36 -4.73 23.64
C VAL A 524 23.37 -4.89 22.13
N VAL A 525 22.61 -5.86 21.64
CA VAL A 525 22.50 -6.20 20.21
C VAL A 525 21.17 -5.70 19.68
N ILE A 526 21.22 -4.86 18.65
CA ILE A 526 20.08 -4.12 18.10
C ILE A 526 19.92 -4.49 16.61
N PRO A 527 18.75 -4.94 16.15
CA PRO A 527 18.52 -5.20 14.74
C PRO A 527 18.32 -3.90 13.93
N TYR A 528 18.93 -3.83 12.75
CA TYR A 528 18.94 -2.66 11.88
C TYR A 528 18.76 -3.04 10.41
N GLU A 529 17.95 -2.27 9.68
CA GLU A 529 17.56 -2.57 8.29
C GLU A 529 17.53 -1.31 7.39
N ILE A 530 18.12 -0.19 7.81
CA ILE A 530 18.13 1.06 7.04
C ILE A 530 19.49 1.22 6.35
N GLY A 531 19.73 0.41 5.31
CA GLY A 531 21.06 0.37 4.65
C GLY A 531 21.42 1.62 3.84
N SER A 532 20.48 2.54 3.63
CA SER A 532 20.74 3.88 3.11
C SER A 532 21.58 4.74 4.07
N ILE A 533 21.60 4.39 5.36
CA ILE A 533 22.38 5.03 6.41
C ILE A 533 23.29 3.95 7.00
N PRO A 534 24.51 3.76 6.46
CA PRO A 534 25.37 2.67 6.89
C PRO A 534 25.82 2.87 8.34
N VAL A 535 25.89 1.76 9.09
CA VAL A 535 26.42 1.74 10.45
C VAL A 535 27.61 0.80 10.50
N ASN A 536 28.75 1.33 10.92
CA ASN A 536 30.03 0.65 11.00
C ASN A 536 30.57 0.65 12.44
N LYS A 537 31.56 -0.21 12.69
CA LYS A 537 32.28 -0.21 13.96
C LYS A 537 32.97 1.15 14.17
N GLY A 538 32.78 1.74 15.34
CA GLY A 538 33.35 3.03 15.73
C GLY A 538 32.42 4.21 15.52
N ASP A 539 31.36 4.07 14.71
CA ASP A 539 30.36 5.13 14.52
C ASP A 539 29.68 5.44 15.85
N ILE A 540 29.39 6.72 16.10
CA ILE A 540 28.63 7.16 17.28
C ILE A 540 27.15 7.12 16.93
N VAL A 541 26.35 6.42 17.75
CA VAL A 541 24.90 6.34 17.58
C VAL A 541 24.18 6.89 18.80
N GLN A 542 23.14 7.69 18.56
CA GLN A 542 22.23 8.15 19.60
C GLN A 542 21.23 7.03 19.94
N LEU A 543 21.42 6.40 21.09
CA LEU A 543 20.55 5.32 21.56
C LEU A 543 19.19 5.87 22.02
N MET A 544 18.15 5.09 21.74
CA MET A 544 16.75 5.43 22.00
C MET A 544 16.05 4.33 22.81
N ASP A 545 15.17 4.74 23.72
CA ASP A 545 14.17 3.83 24.30
C ASP A 545 12.98 3.62 23.34
N ILE A 546 11.96 2.91 23.80
CA ILE A 546 10.75 2.60 23.00
C ILE A 546 9.92 3.84 22.65
N ASP A 547 9.94 4.85 23.50
CA ASP A 547 9.19 6.10 23.32
C ASP A 547 10.03 7.15 22.56
N ALA A 548 11.20 6.73 22.07
CA ALA A 548 12.20 7.55 21.38
C ALA A 548 12.84 8.64 22.24
N ASN A 549 12.90 8.43 23.56
CA ASN A 549 13.71 9.27 24.44
C ASN A 549 15.20 8.91 24.30
N GLU A 550 16.06 9.94 24.39
CA GLU A 550 17.50 9.79 24.26
C GLU A 550 18.13 9.14 25.50
N LEU A 551 18.84 8.03 25.28
CA LEU A 551 19.59 7.30 26.33
C LEU A 551 21.08 7.64 26.37
N GLY A 552 21.55 8.43 25.40
CA GLY A 552 22.94 8.87 25.24
C GLY A 552 23.60 8.38 23.94
N GLU A 553 24.73 8.99 23.61
CA GLU A 553 25.54 8.67 22.46
C GLU A 553 26.62 7.65 22.82
N TYR A 554 26.72 6.56 22.05
CA TYR A 554 27.68 5.49 22.30
C TYR A 554 28.32 5.00 21.00
N PRO A 555 29.62 4.61 21.04
CA PRO A 555 30.28 4.02 19.89
C PRO A 555 29.76 2.61 19.62
N VAL A 556 29.60 2.30 18.33
CA VAL A 556 29.31 0.94 17.87
C VAL A 556 30.53 0.05 18.11
N PHE A 557 30.36 -0.93 19.01
CA PHE A 557 31.40 -1.88 19.39
C PHE A 557 31.69 -2.90 18.28
N ARG A 558 30.63 -3.40 17.63
CA ARG A 558 30.71 -4.40 16.56
C ARG A 558 29.45 -4.38 15.70
N VAL A 559 29.60 -4.79 14.44
CA VAL A 559 28.49 -5.01 13.51
C VAL A 559 28.52 -6.46 13.01
N LEU A 560 27.35 -7.08 12.87
CA LEU A 560 27.19 -8.42 12.32
C LEU A 560 26.18 -8.38 11.16
N ASP A 561 26.63 -8.69 9.94
CA ASP A 561 25.77 -8.66 8.75
C ASP A 561 25.21 -10.03 8.41
N PHE A 562 23.88 -10.18 8.47
CA PHE A 562 23.18 -11.40 8.07
C PHE A 562 22.56 -11.20 6.69
N LYS A 563 23.37 -11.37 5.63
CA LYS A 563 22.97 -11.12 4.23
C LYS A 563 21.73 -11.93 3.83
N ASP A 564 21.64 -13.20 4.20
CA ASP A 564 20.49 -14.05 3.86
C ASP A 564 19.18 -13.56 4.50
N ARG A 565 19.27 -12.85 5.63
CA ARG A 565 18.12 -12.27 6.33
C ARG A 565 17.88 -10.81 5.96
N ARG A 566 18.84 -10.17 5.28
CA ARG A 566 18.83 -8.73 4.93
C ARG A 566 18.62 -7.87 6.18
N THR A 567 19.35 -8.21 7.24
CA THR A 567 19.30 -7.53 8.54
C THR A 567 20.72 -7.46 9.10
N GLN A 568 21.10 -6.29 9.58
CA GLN A 568 22.34 -6.06 10.31
C GLN A 568 22.04 -6.09 11.81
N LEU A 569 22.96 -6.62 12.61
CA LEU A 569 22.92 -6.49 14.07
C LEU A 569 24.03 -5.56 14.54
N VAL A 570 23.64 -4.44 15.13
CA VAL A 570 24.54 -3.43 15.69
C VAL A 570 24.73 -3.73 17.17
N VAL A 571 25.99 -3.82 17.61
CA VAL A 571 26.36 -4.11 18.99
C VAL A 571 26.97 -2.88 19.61
N VAL A 572 26.40 -2.42 20.73
CA VAL A 572 26.93 -1.31 21.54
C VAL A 572 27.30 -1.81 22.93
N LYS A 573 28.28 -1.15 23.55
CA LYS A 573 28.64 -1.35 24.95
C LYS A 573 28.14 -0.17 25.77
N VAL A 574 27.36 -0.45 26.80
CA VAL A 574 26.60 0.56 27.53
C VAL A 574 26.53 0.24 29.02
N PRO A 575 26.35 1.25 29.89
CA PRO A 575 26.09 1.00 31.31
C PRO A 575 24.85 0.10 31.51
N VAL A 576 24.95 -0.84 32.44
CA VAL A 576 23.86 -1.78 32.77
C VAL A 576 22.52 -1.08 33.08
N ALA A 577 22.56 0.14 33.64
CA ALA A 577 21.39 0.95 33.98
C ALA A 577 20.49 1.30 32.77
N ILE A 578 21.06 1.33 31.56
CA ILE A 578 20.32 1.62 30.32
C ILE A 578 20.16 0.40 29.41
N ALA A 579 20.91 -0.69 29.65
CA ALA A 579 20.97 -1.85 28.77
C ALA A 579 19.60 -2.46 28.44
N LYS A 580 18.70 -2.53 29.42
CA LYS A 580 17.33 -3.06 29.27
C LYS A 580 16.36 -2.08 28.59
N LYS A 581 16.70 -0.79 28.52
CA LYS A 581 15.84 0.28 27.99
C LYS A 581 16.02 0.50 26.49
N ILE A 582 17.19 0.16 25.96
CA ILE A 582 17.55 0.40 24.56
C ILE A 582 16.64 -0.42 23.65
N ALA A 583 15.82 0.28 22.86
CA ALA A 583 14.93 -0.31 21.87
C ALA A 583 15.44 -0.09 20.43
N GLY A 584 16.41 0.80 20.24
CA GLY A 584 17.00 1.13 18.95
C GLY A 584 17.94 2.33 19.04
N PHE A 585 18.18 2.96 17.89
CA PHE A 585 18.93 4.21 17.78
C PHE A 585 18.40 5.05 16.62
N ARG A 586 18.60 6.37 16.71
CA ARG A 586 18.17 7.31 15.67
C ARG A 586 18.95 7.11 14.39
N ALA A 587 18.24 7.05 13.26
CA ALA A 587 18.84 6.90 11.94
C ALA A 587 18.90 8.23 11.19
N GLN A 588 17.80 9.01 11.16
CA GLN A 588 17.78 10.32 10.51
C GLN A 588 18.05 11.46 11.49
N ASP A 589 18.63 12.56 11.01
CA ASP A 589 18.91 13.73 11.85
C ASP A 589 17.63 14.41 12.37
N LYS A 590 17.70 15.05 13.55
CA LYS A 590 16.55 15.77 14.13
C LYS A 590 16.08 16.94 13.24
N SER A 591 17.00 17.62 12.57
CA SER A 591 16.73 18.77 11.70
C SER A 591 15.83 18.44 10.51
N VAL A 592 15.75 17.16 10.10
CA VAL A 592 14.83 16.70 9.05
C VAL A 592 13.37 17.05 9.38
N SER A 593 13.02 16.98 10.67
CA SER A 593 11.64 17.11 11.15
C SER A 593 11.35 18.43 11.86
N GLU A 594 12.25 19.42 11.73
CA GLU A 594 12.02 20.74 12.30
C GLU A 594 10.91 21.47 11.53
N PRO A 595 9.91 22.06 12.23
CA PRO A 595 8.93 22.91 11.59
C PRO A 595 9.57 24.21 11.10
N LEU A 596 8.94 24.85 10.13
CA LEU A 596 9.26 26.23 9.75
C LEU A 596 9.05 27.17 10.94
N GLU A 597 9.86 28.22 11.02
CA GLU A 597 9.81 29.21 12.12
C GLU A 597 8.41 29.82 12.30
N LYS A 598 7.69 30.00 11.19
CA LYS A 598 6.29 30.46 11.18
C LYS A 598 5.45 29.51 10.34
N PRO A 599 4.24 29.15 10.80
CA PRO A 599 3.33 28.37 10.00
C PRO A 599 2.88 29.19 8.77
N ILE A 600 2.76 28.50 7.64
CA ILE A 600 2.18 29.02 6.42
C ILE A 600 0.66 28.94 6.57
N ILE A 601 0.06 30.11 6.82
CA ILE A 601 -1.40 30.28 6.85
C ILE A 601 -1.84 30.69 5.45
N THR A 602 -2.53 29.79 4.77
CA THR A 602 -3.02 30.04 3.40
C THR A 602 -4.31 30.86 3.46
N THR A 603 -4.52 31.73 2.46
CA THR A 603 -5.82 32.41 2.27
C THR A 603 -6.88 31.50 1.65
N SER A 604 -6.51 30.30 1.18
CA SER A 604 -7.42 29.34 0.57
C SER A 604 -8.33 28.69 1.60
N LEU A 605 -9.61 28.62 1.28
CA LEU A 605 -10.66 28.08 2.12
C LEU A 605 -10.82 26.57 1.87
N ALA A 606 -11.42 25.86 2.83
CA ALA A 606 -11.77 24.45 2.66
C ALA A 606 -12.64 24.20 1.40
N ASP A 607 -13.41 25.21 1.01
CA ASP A 607 -14.28 25.25 -0.17
C ASP A 607 -13.53 25.22 -1.50
N ASP A 608 -12.26 25.65 -1.51
CA ASP A 608 -11.39 25.65 -2.69
C ASP A 608 -10.78 24.26 -2.97
N ALA A 609 -10.86 23.33 -2.01
CA ALA A 609 -10.34 21.98 -2.20
C ALA A 609 -11.07 21.29 -3.37
N MET A 610 -10.35 20.47 -4.15
CA MET A 610 -10.97 19.71 -5.23
C MET A 610 -11.67 18.47 -4.68
N ILE A 611 -12.91 18.26 -5.09
CA ILE A 611 -13.69 17.03 -4.82
C ILE A 611 -13.56 16.03 -5.96
N CYS A 612 -13.57 16.49 -7.22
CA CYS A 612 -13.30 15.68 -8.40
C CYS A 612 -12.05 16.21 -9.11
N LEU A 613 -10.93 15.50 -8.95
CA LEU A 613 -9.66 15.91 -9.55
C LEU A 613 -9.66 15.87 -11.08
N CYS A 614 -10.38 14.91 -11.68
CA CYS A 614 -10.39 14.69 -13.14
C CYS A 614 -11.20 15.75 -13.90
N GLU A 615 -12.19 16.36 -13.26
CA GLU A 615 -13.10 17.34 -13.86
C GLU A 615 -12.93 18.74 -13.22
N ARG A 616 -11.96 18.87 -12.29
CA ARG A 616 -11.70 20.07 -11.48
C ARG A 616 -12.97 20.68 -10.92
N VAL A 617 -13.69 19.85 -10.15
CA VAL A 617 -14.85 20.29 -9.37
C VAL A 617 -14.39 20.53 -7.94
N SER A 618 -14.68 21.71 -7.43
CA SER A 618 -14.41 22.14 -6.05
C SER A 618 -15.43 21.59 -5.05
N VAL A 619 -15.09 21.64 -3.77
CA VAL A 619 -16.02 21.38 -2.67
C VAL A 619 -17.17 22.38 -2.71
N LYS A 620 -16.89 23.66 -2.98
CA LYS A 620 -17.91 24.71 -3.08
C LYS A 620 -19.01 24.36 -4.08
N GLU A 621 -18.64 24.00 -5.30
CA GLU A 621 -19.59 23.69 -6.39
C GLU A 621 -20.56 22.57 -5.97
N VAL A 622 -20.09 21.54 -5.26
CA VAL A 622 -20.95 20.45 -4.80
C VAL A 622 -21.76 20.84 -3.56
N ARG A 623 -21.15 21.54 -2.61
CA ARG A 623 -21.83 21.98 -1.38
C ARG A 623 -23.01 22.89 -1.68
N ASP A 624 -22.85 23.83 -2.62
CA ASP A 624 -23.90 24.76 -3.01
C ASP A 624 -25.13 24.01 -3.56
N LEU A 625 -24.95 22.89 -4.27
CA LEU A 625 -26.03 22.04 -4.76
C LEU A 625 -26.71 21.25 -3.63
N ILE A 626 -25.94 20.72 -2.68
CA ILE A 626 -26.47 20.03 -1.51
C ILE A 626 -27.35 20.99 -0.69
N LYS A 627 -26.90 22.23 -0.49
CA LYS A 627 -27.66 23.29 0.20
C LYS A 627 -28.95 23.70 -0.54
N GLN A 628 -29.03 23.45 -1.85
CA GLN A 628 -30.27 23.61 -2.63
C GLN A 628 -31.21 22.41 -2.51
N GLY A 629 -30.86 21.38 -1.74
CA GLY A 629 -31.67 20.19 -1.50
C GLY A 629 -31.38 19.01 -2.43
N ILE A 630 -30.29 19.04 -3.20
CA ILE A 630 -29.94 17.93 -4.10
C ILE A 630 -29.25 16.81 -3.29
N THR A 631 -29.89 15.64 -3.23
CA THR A 631 -29.36 14.42 -2.61
C THR A 631 -29.03 13.31 -3.62
N ASP A 632 -29.30 13.53 -4.91
CA ASP A 632 -29.02 12.56 -5.98
C ASP A 632 -27.63 12.78 -6.60
N LEU A 633 -26.74 11.78 -6.46
CA LEU A 633 -25.40 11.84 -7.03
C LEU A 633 -25.41 11.93 -8.56
N ASN A 634 -26.43 11.42 -9.24
CA ASN A 634 -26.56 11.54 -10.69
C ASN A 634 -26.89 12.99 -11.10
N GLN A 635 -27.66 13.73 -10.30
CA GLN A 635 -27.93 15.15 -10.54
C GLN A 635 -26.67 16.00 -10.31
N ILE A 636 -25.95 15.77 -9.21
CA ILE A 636 -24.66 16.43 -8.97
C ILE A 636 -23.68 16.15 -10.11
N LYS A 637 -23.60 14.90 -10.55
CA LYS A 637 -22.78 14.50 -11.70
C LYS A 637 -23.22 15.24 -12.97
N ALA A 638 -24.52 15.32 -13.27
CA ALA A 638 -25.03 15.97 -14.48
C ALA A 638 -24.73 17.49 -14.49
N ILE A 639 -24.84 18.15 -13.34
CA ILE A 639 -24.64 19.60 -13.22
C ILE A 639 -23.14 19.96 -13.19
N THR A 640 -22.34 19.24 -12.40
CA THR A 640 -20.94 19.60 -12.12
C THR A 640 -19.92 18.82 -12.94
N ARG A 641 -20.34 17.72 -13.57
CA ARG A 641 -19.49 16.67 -14.17
C ARG A 641 -18.70 15.84 -13.15
N ALA A 642 -18.82 16.06 -11.84
CA ALA A 642 -18.11 15.26 -10.84
C ALA A 642 -18.43 13.77 -10.99
N GLY A 643 -17.40 12.96 -11.30
CA GLY A 643 -17.55 11.53 -11.57
C GLY A 643 -17.66 11.14 -13.05
N MET A 644 -17.70 12.11 -13.97
CA MET A 644 -17.66 11.87 -15.42
C MET A 644 -16.25 11.74 -16.00
N GLY A 645 -15.22 12.07 -15.22
CA GLY A 645 -13.85 11.97 -15.69
C GLY A 645 -13.38 10.51 -15.90
N PRO A 646 -12.24 10.31 -16.57
CA PRO A 646 -11.58 9.01 -16.85
C PRO A 646 -11.45 8.01 -15.67
N CYS A 647 -11.54 8.48 -14.42
CA CYS A 647 -11.53 7.59 -13.26
C CYS A 647 -12.89 6.93 -12.98
N GLY A 648 -13.99 7.34 -13.61
CA GLY A 648 -15.33 6.77 -13.39
C GLY A 648 -15.82 6.92 -11.95
N ALA A 649 -15.66 8.11 -11.37
CA ALA A 649 -16.03 8.46 -9.99
C ALA A 649 -15.31 7.71 -8.85
N LYS A 650 -14.32 6.85 -9.16
CA LYS A 650 -13.61 6.00 -8.17
C LYS A 650 -13.00 6.74 -6.98
N THR A 651 -12.64 8.01 -7.15
CA THR A 651 -12.03 8.84 -6.10
C THR A 651 -13.01 9.82 -5.47
N CYS A 652 -13.99 10.34 -6.24
CA CYS A 652 -14.84 11.44 -5.78
C CYS A 652 -16.19 11.01 -5.21
N ASP A 653 -16.70 9.81 -5.50
CA ASP A 653 -18.00 9.34 -4.98
C ASP A 653 -18.02 9.36 -3.45
N THR A 654 -17.02 8.74 -2.81
CA THR A 654 -16.86 8.74 -1.34
C THR A 654 -16.68 10.15 -0.78
N LEU A 655 -15.99 11.04 -1.49
CA LEU A 655 -15.78 12.43 -1.05
C LEU A 655 -17.06 13.26 -1.07
N ILE A 656 -17.90 13.07 -2.10
CA ILE A 656 -19.21 13.72 -2.21
C ILE A 656 -20.15 13.22 -1.11
N ARG A 657 -20.18 11.91 -0.85
CA ARG A 657 -20.99 11.34 0.25
C ARG A 657 -20.57 11.85 1.62
N ASN A 658 -19.26 11.99 1.85
CA ASN A 658 -18.75 12.57 3.09
C ASN A 658 -19.20 14.04 3.24
N LEU A 659 -19.15 14.82 2.16
CA LEU A 659 -19.64 16.20 2.15
C LEU A 659 -21.14 16.28 2.40
N MET A 660 -21.95 15.41 1.79
CA MET A 660 -23.39 15.30 2.06
C MET A 660 -23.68 15.08 3.54
N ARG A 661 -22.95 14.15 4.17
CA ARG A 661 -23.07 13.88 5.61
C ARG A 661 -22.67 15.09 6.46
N GLU A 662 -21.63 15.83 6.06
CA GLU A 662 -21.22 17.07 6.74
C GLU A 662 -22.31 18.15 6.69
N GLU A 663 -23.05 18.23 5.59
CA GLU A 663 -24.20 19.12 5.42
C GLU A 663 -25.51 18.56 6.02
N GLY A 664 -25.45 17.41 6.71
CA GLY A 664 -26.58 16.83 7.42
C GLY A 664 -27.50 15.92 6.60
N VAL A 665 -27.13 15.54 5.38
CA VAL A 665 -27.88 14.58 4.56
C VAL A 665 -27.63 13.15 5.07
N SER A 666 -28.70 12.41 5.33
CA SER A 666 -28.62 11.01 5.79
C SER A 666 -28.18 10.08 4.67
N ALA A 667 -27.57 8.93 4.99
CA ALA A 667 -27.06 8.01 3.97
C ALA A 667 -28.19 7.38 3.14
N GLU A 668 -29.38 7.27 3.75
CA GLU A 668 -30.60 6.70 3.18
C GLU A 668 -31.24 7.64 2.14
N GLU A 669 -31.05 8.95 2.27
CA GLU A 669 -31.54 9.96 1.32
C GLU A 669 -30.69 10.05 0.04
N VAL A 670 -29.47 9.51 0.07
CA VAL A 670 -28.52 9.63 -1.04
C VAL A 670 -28.83 8.63 -2.15
N VAL A 671 -29.30 9.13 -3.29
CA VAL A 671 -29.45 8.31 -4.50
C VAL A 671 -28.06 8.06 -5.11
N ALA A 672 -27.69 6.78 -5.23
CA ALA A 672 -26.38 6.37 -5.71
C ALA A 672 -26.18 6.62 -7.22
N ASN A 673 -24.91 6.80 -7.63
CA ASN A 673 -24.55 6.84 -9.04
C ASN A 673 -24.95 5.56 -9.77
N THR A 674 -25.55 5.71 -10.95
CA THR A 674 -25.79 4.57 -11.85
C THR A 674 -24.47 4.03 -12.38
N ARG A 675 -24.20 2.75 -12.15
CA ARG A 675 -23.02 2.05 -12.69
C ARG A 675 -23.25 1.67 -14.15
N ARG A 676 -22.20 1.75 -14.96
CA ARG A 676 -22.23 1.42 -16.39
C ARG A 676 -20.97 0.64 -16.77
N PRO A 677 -21.06 -0.32 -17.70
CA PRO A 677 -19.87 -0.88 -18.33
C PRO A 677 -19.09 0.22 -19.04
N ILE A 678 -17.75 0.22 -19.01
CA ILE A 678 -16.81 -0.70 -18.35
C ILE A 678 -16.19 -0.07 -17.08
N PHE A 679 -15.65 -0.88 -16.16
CA PHE A 679 -15.01 -0.36 -14.93
C PHE A 679 -13.57 0.10 -15.13
N VAL A 680 -12.89 -0.40 -16.15
CA VAL A 680 -11.52 -0.01 -16.51
C VAL A 680 -11.54 0.47 -17.94
N GLU A 681 -10.88 1.58 -18.24
CA GLU A 681 -10.82 2.12 -19.59
C GLU A 681 -10.19 1.14 -20.56
N ALA A 682 -10.73 1.13 -21.77
CA ALA A 682 -10.30 0.31 -22.89
C ALA A 682 -10.36 1.15 -24.16
N THR A 683 -9.39 0.97 -25.06
CA THR A 683 -9.40 1.64 -26.35
C THR A 683 -10.42 0.97 -27.29
N LEU A 684 -11.00 1.72 -28.22
CA LEU A 684 -12.08 1.21 -29.08
C LEU A 684 -11.62 0.15 -30.10
N ASP A 685 -10.33 0.18 -30.46
CA ASP A 685 -9.71 -0.69 -31.46
C ASP A 685 -9.57 -2.15 -31.01
N ILE A 686 -9.60 -2.41 -29.70
CA ILE A 686 -9.51 -3.78 -29.17
C ILE A 686 -10.85 -4.54 -29.28
N PHE A 687 -11.96 -3.80 -29.37
CA PHE A 687 -13.27 -4.42 -29.48
C PHE A 687 -13.49 -4.89 -30.91
N PRO A 688 -13.89 -6.14 -31.13
CA PRO A 688 -14.12 -6.72 -32.46
C PRO A 688 -15.04 -5.84 -33.31
N ASP A 689 -14.87 -5.89 -34.63
CA ASP A 689 -15.91 -5.43 -35.54
C ASP A 689 -17.13 -6.32 -35.28
N GLY A 690 -18.23 -5.73 -34.80
CA GLY A 690 -19.44 -6.51 -34.50
C GLY A 690 -19.81 -7.36 -35.71
N ASP A 691 -20.25 -8.59 -35.48
CA ASP A 691 -20.68 -9.46 -36.58
C ASP A 691 -21.70 -8.70 -37.43
N SER A 692 -21.43 -8.56 -38.72
CA SER A 692 -22.40 -8.11 -39.69
C SER A 692 -23.54 -9.15 -39.71
N LYS A 693 -24.51 -8.98 -38.81
CA LYS A 693 -25.73 -9.77 -38.80
C LYS A 693 -26.55 -9.53 -40.06
#